data_AF-A0A078IUW0-F1
#
_entry.id   AF-A0A078IUW0-F1
#
_cell.length_a   1.000
_cell.length_b   1.000
_cell.length_c   1.000
_cell.angle_alpha   90.00
_cell.angle_beta   90.00
_cell.angle_gamma   90.00
#
_symmetry.space_group_name_H-M   'P 1'
#
loop_
_entity.id
_entity.type
_entity.pdbx_description
1 polymer ?
#
loop_
_entity_poly.entity_id
_entity_poly.type
_entity_poly.pdbx_seq_one_letter_code
_entity_poly.pdbx_strand_id
1 'polypeptide(L)'
;MEISRNDNGEHAKQNNNNNVTPVIGSDRTNVIVNHDFSLGTHSWHPNCCEASVVTADSGIPHGVLDPSKYGSYVVVKNRKETWQGLEQDITSRVKPCSLYKVSATVAVSGPVQGLEEIIATLKLENQQSPTNYQFIAKTCVFKEKWVRLEGMFSLPSVPERVVFYLEGPSPGIDLLIQSVTIHLDSEPERERLEGVTVEDENLVVNPNFEDGLNNWSGRSCKIVCHDSMADGKIIPQSGKAFAAATERTQNWNGIQQEITGKVERKRVYEATAVVRIYGNNVTSATVQATLWVQNPNQRDQYIGIANVQATDKEWIQCKGKFLLNGSASRVVIYIEGPPPGTDILLNSLTVKHAEKIPPSPRPPIENPAFGVNILTNSQLTDGTTNGWFPLGNCTLSVAEGSPRILPPMARYSLGPHEPLSGRYMLVTNRTQTWMGPAQMITDKLKLFLTYQISVWVKLGSGINSPQNVNVALGIDSQWVNGGQVEINDDKWHEIGGSFRVEKQPSKALVYIQGPSSGVDLMVAGLQIFPVDRLARIKHLRRQSDKIRRSDVILKFSGADASKLSGATVKVRQTRNSFPVGTCISRSSIDNEDFVDFFLKNFNWAVFGNELKWYWTEPEQGKLNYQDADDMLNLCSSNNIETRGHCIFWEVQATVQQWIQKMNQTDLNTAVQNRLTSLLNRYKGKFKHYDVNNEMLHGSFYQDKLGKDIRVNMFKTAHQLDPSATLFVNDYHIEDGCDPKSCPEKYIEHILDLQEKGAPVGGIGIQGHIDSPVGPIVCSALDRLGILGLPIWFTELDVSSINEHIRGDDLEVVMWEAFGHPAVEGIMLWGFWELFMSRDNSHLVNAEGDVNEAGKRLLAVKKDWLSHANGHIDQNGAFAFRGYHGNYAVEVITSSSQKVLKTFVVEKGDSAQVITVDLQGL
;
A
#
# COMPACT_ATOMS: atom_id res chain seq x y z
N MET A 1 35.68 -40.19 29.43
CA MET A 1 36.69 -39.62 30.35
C MET A 1 35.96 -38.54 31.10
N GLU A 2 35.34 -38.95 32.20
CA GLU A 2 35.79 -38.63 33.57
C GLU A 2 35.48 -37.17 33.96
N ILE A 3 35.00 -36.82 35.15
CA ILE A 3 34.28 -37.44 36.27
C ILE A 3 33.98 -36.24 37.20
N SER A 4 32.88 -36.30 37.93
CA SER A 4 32.43 -35.47 39.06
C SER A 4 33.48 -35.03 40.10
N ARG A 5 33.22 -33.93 40.84
CA ARG A 5 33.06 -33.82 42.32
C ARG A 5 33.36 -32.40 42.81
N ASN A 6 32.38 -31.73 43.43
CA ASN A 6 31.99 -31.65 44.85
C ASN A 6 32.70 -30.54 45.64
N ASP A 7 31.85 -29.69 46.24
CA ASP A 7 31.88 -29.12 47.59
C ASP A 7 33.19 -28.59 48.18
N ASN A 8 33.19 -27.31 48.57
CA ASN A 8 33.07 -26.93 49.99
C ASN A 8 33.09 -25.41 50.13
N GLY A 9 32.16 -24.88 50.93
CA GLY A 9 32.27 -23.53 51.48
C GLY A 9 33.20 -23.49 52.69
N GLU A 10 33.65 -22.30 53.07
CA GLU A 10 33.48 -21.77 54.44
C GLU A 10 34.04 -20.34 54.59
N HIS A 11 33.33 -19.63 55.46
CA HIS A 11 33.48 -18.28 55.99
C HIS A 11 34.89 -17.82 56.44
N ALA A 12 35.17 -16.51 56.38
CA ALA A 12 35.28 -15.64 57.56
C ALA A 12 35.78 -14.20 57.27
N LYS A 13 34.96 -13.24 57.72
CA LYS A 13 35.22 -11.94 58.39
C LYS A 13 36.58 -11.22 58.20
N GLN A 14 36.55 -9.95 57.79
CA GLN A 14 36.78 -8.79 58.68
C GLN A 14 36.64 -7.43 57.95
N ASN A 15 35.72 -6.61 58.46
CA ASN A 15 35.62 -5.16 58.23
C ASN A 15 36.68 -4.43 59.06
N ASN A 16 37.25 -3.34 58.51
CA ASN A 16 37.25 -2.05 59.21
C ASN A 16 37.68 -0.84 58.36
N ASN A 17 36.77 0.15 58.36
CA ASN A 17 36.96 1.61 58.36
C ASN A 17 37.61 2.29 57.14
N ASN A 18 37.14 3.44 56.64
CA ASN A 18 36.01 4.32 56.91
C ASN A 18 36.05 5.38 55.80
N ASN A 19 34.94 5.64 55.11
CA ASN A 19 34.59 6.99 54.67
C ASN A 19 33.10 7.04 54.33
N VAL A 20 32.39 7.88 55.08
CA VAL A 20 30.95 8.06 55.03
C VAL A 20 30.60 9.02 53.89
N THR A 21 29.83 8.53 52.94
CA THR A 21 28.81 9.32 52.20
C THR A 21 27.57 8.43 52.17
N PRO A 22 26.37 8.90 52.55
CA PRO A 22 25.19 8.05 52.52
C PRO A 22 24.85 7.76 51.07
N VAL A 23 24.90 6.48 50.70
CA VAL A 23 24.32 5.97 49.46
C VAL A 23 22.80 6.16 49.58
N ILE A 24 22.24 7.09 48.82
CA ILE A 24 20.79 7.23 48.69
C ILE A 24 20.30 6.04 47.85
N GLY A 25 19.46 5.22 48.49
CA GLY A 25 18.77 4.10 47.86
C GLY A 25 17.70 4.54 46.86
N SER A 26 17.15 3.55 46.18
CA SER A 26 16.04 3.60 45.23
C SER A 26 14.96 4.65 45.56
N ASP A 27 14.83 5.69 44.74
CA ASP A 27 13.76 6.68 44.90
C ASP A 27 12.69 6.49 43.82
N ARG A 28 11.67 5.67 44.14
CA ARG A 28 10.30 5.87 43.65
C ARG A 28 9.70 7.06 44.41
N THR A 29 10.26 8.25 44.25
CA THR A 29 9.73 9.45 44.89
C THR A 29 8.44 9.87 44.22
N ASN A 30 7.37 10.04 45.01
CA ASN A 30 6.13 10.62 44.54
C ASN A 30 6.40 12.09 44.16
N VAL A 31 6.00 12.47 42.94
CA VAL A 31 6.13 13.85 42.44
C VAL A 31 5.31 14.81 43.32
N ILE A 32 4.15 14.36 43.83
CA ILE A 32 3.28 15.12 44.72
C ILE A 32 3.87 15.19 46.15
N VAL A 33 4.00 16.41 46.69
CA VAL A 33 4.27 16.66 48.12
C VAL A 33 3.00 16.52 48.92
N ASN A 34 3.11 15.99 50.14
CA ASN A 34 1.98 15.90 51.08
C ASN A 34 0.77 15.23 50.41
N HIS A 35 1.06 14.09 49.78
CA HIS A 35 0.13 13.38 48.91
C HIS A 35 -1.04 12.74 49.65
N ASP A 36 -0.93 12.55 50.97
CA ASP A 36 -1.91 11.95 51.87
C ASP A 36 -2.52 13.00 52.84
N PHE A 37 -2.17 14.28 52.66
CA PHE A 37 -2.64 15.40 53.47
C PHE A 37 -2.32 15.29 54.98
N SER A 38 -1.33 14.48 55.36
CA SER A 38 -0.87 14.34 56.75
C SER A 38 -0.31 15.64 57.33
N LEU A 39 0.15 16.57 56.48
CA LEU A 39 0.63 17.91 56.87
C LEU A 39 -0.41 19.01 56.60
N GLY A 40 -1.70 18.66 56.56
CA GLY A 40 -2.77 19.59 56.21
C GLY A 40 -2.81 19.87 54.70
N THR A 41 -3.09 21.12 54.30
CA THR A 41 -3.05 21.54 52.88
C THR A 41 -1.66 22.04 52.44
N HIS A 42 -0.59 21.71 53.17
CA HIS A 42 0.76 22.13 52.80
C HIS A 42 1.10 21.70 51.36
N SER A 43 1.67 22.62 50.57
CA SER A 43 1.96 22.49 49.13
C SER A 43 0.75 22.33 48.19
N TRP A 44 -0.47 22.33 48.72
CA TRP A 44 -1.70 22.32 47.94
C TRP A 44 -2.41 23.67 48.02
N HIS A 45 -2.92 24.14 46.89
CA HIS A 45 -3.61 25.41 46.77
C HIS A 45 -5.04 25.18 46.28
N PRO A 46 -6.07 25.73 46.94
CA PRO A 46 -7.41 25.73 46.39
C PRO A 46 -7.50 26.75 45.24
N ASN A 47 -7.97 26.31 44.09
CA ASN A 47 -8.14 27.14 42.91
C ASN A 47 -9.55 27.75 42.89
N CYS A 48 -9.65 29.02 43.33
CA CYS A 48 -10.90 29.78 43.42
C CYS A 48 -12.01 29.11 44.27
N CYS A 49 -11.62 28.27 45.24
CA CYS A 49 -12.49 27.56 46.18
C CYS A 49 -11.88 27.58 47.59
N GLU A 50 -12.47 26.83 48.52
CA GLU A 50 -11.91 26.64 49.87
C GLU A 50 -11.51 25.18 50.08
N ALA A 51 -10.38 24.93 50.75
CA ALA A 51 -9.93 23.59 51.11
C ALA A 51 -9.65 23.51 52.61
N SER A 52 -10.18 22.47 53.28
CA SER A 52 -9.92 22.19 54.69
C SER A 52 -9.67 20.69 54.89
N VAL A 53 -8.72 20.36 55.75
CA VAL A 53 -8.36 18.96 56.06
C VAL A 53 -9.25 18.46 57.19
N VAL A 54 -9.76 17.24 57.03
CA VAL A 54 -10.50 16.51 58.05
C VAL A 54 -9.58 15.45 58.64
N THR A 55 -9.45 15.42 59.96
CA THR A 55 -8.61 14.47 60.71
C THR A 55 -9.44 13.76 61.77
N ALA A 56 -8.91 12.68 62.37
CA ALA A 56 -9.62 11.92 63.40
C ALA A 56 -10.01 12.76 64.64
N ASP A 57 -9.30 13.87 64.91
CA ASP A 57 -9.52 14.74 66.08
C ASP A 57 -10.41 15.96 65.80
N SER A 58 -10.81 16.20 64.54
CA SER A 58 -11.73 17.29 64.19
C SER A 58 -13.18 16.86 64.42
N GLY A 59 -13.86 17.46 65.42
CA GLY A 59 -15.26 17.16 65.74
C GLY A 59 -16.17 17.14 64.50
N ILE A 60 -16.92 16.05 64.33
CA ILE A 60 -17.61 15.68 63.08
C ILE A 60 -18.83 16.60 62.82
N PRO A 61 -18.87 17.39 61.73
CA PRO A 61 -20.09 18.02 61.23
C PRO A 61 -20.90 17.04 60.36
N HIS A 62 -22.23 17.20 60.35
CA HIS A 62 -23.14 16.36 59.56
C HIS A 62 -22.78 16.31 58.06
N GLY A 63 -22.67 15.10 57.49
CA GLY A 63 -22.45 14.87 56.05
C GLY A 63 -21.01 14.57 55.62
N VAL A 64 -20.12 14.23 56.56
CA VAL A 64 -18.70 13.99 56.31
C VAL A 64 -18.36 12.52 56.68
N LEU A 65 -17.59 11.82 55.82
CA LEU A 65 -17.19 10.43 56.02
C LEU A 65 -16.27 10.28 57.25
N ASP A 66 -16.55 9.31 58.13
CA ASP A 66 -15.85 9.12 59.41
C ASP A 66 -14.31 8.96 59.22
N PRO A 67 -13.50 9.94 59.65
CA PRO A 67 -12.05 9.91 59.45
C PRO A 67 -11.35 8.78 60.24
N SER A 68 -12.00 8.19 61.26
CA SER A 68 -11.46 7.03 61.98
C SER A 68 -11.37 5.76 61.12
N LYS A 69 -12.09 5.71 59.98
CA LYS A 69 -12.05 4.60 59.01
C LYS A 69 -11.19 4.85 57.77
N TYR A 70 -10.92 6.11 57.42
CA TYR A 70 -10.37 6.48 56.11
C TYR A 70 -9.10 7.35 56.19
N GLY A 71 -8.59 7.68 57.38
CA GLY A 71 -7.42 8.55 57.50
C GLY A 71 -7.73 10.01 57.16
N SER A 72 -6.70 10.87 57.15
CA SER A 72 -6.85 12.29 56.82
C SER A 72 -7.18 12.49 55.34
N TYR A 73 -8.08 13.41 55.03
CA TYR A 73 -8.41 13.78 53.65
C TYR A 73 -8.78 15.26 53.56
N VAL A 74 -8.71 15.82 52.36
CA VAL A 74 -9.11 17.21 52.10
C VAL A 74 -10.55 17.26 51.59
N VAL A 75 -11.31 18.21 52.11
CA VAL A 75 -12.61 18.62 51.58
C VAL A 75 -12.45 19.95 50.87
N VAL A 76 -12.71 19.96 49.56
CA VAL A 76 -12.74 21.15 48.71
C VAL A 76 -14.19 21.59 48.55
N LYS A 77 -14.50 22.76 49.11
CA LYS A 77 -15.85 23.29 49.29
C LYS A 77 -16.00 24.70 48.69
N ASN A 78 -17.21 25.24 48.74
CA ASN A 78 -17.55 26.57 48.19
C ASN A 78 -17.20 26.71 46.70
N ARG A 79 -17.38 25.61 45.94
CA ARG A 79 -17.15 25.55 44.50
C ARG A 79 -18.36 26.11 43.75
N LYS A 80 -18.12 27.11 42.91
CA LYS A 80 -19.11 27.78 42.05
C LYS A 80 -19.04 27.33 40.59
N GLU A 81 -17.94 26.73 40.19
CA GLU A 81 -17.70 26.26 38.82
C GLU A 81 -17.02 24.87 38.85
N THR A 82 -17.15 24.09 37.78
CA THR A 82 -16.62 22.72 37.71
C THR A 82 -15.09 22.65 37.69
N TRP A 83 -14.41 23.66 37.14
CA TRP A 83 -12.95 23.74 37.05
C TRP A 83 -12.25 24.12 38.37
N GLN A 84 -13.01 24.59 39.36
CA GLN A 84 -12.47 24.92 40.68
C GLN A 84 -12.09 23.63 41.39
N GLY A 85 -10.98 23.63 42.14
CA GLY A 85 -10.39 22.37 42.56
C GLY A 85 -9.18 22.53 43.46
N LEU A 86 -8.43 21.45 43.68
CA LEU A 86 -7.19 21.49 44.45
C LEU A 86 -6.00 21.26 43.53
N GLU A 87 -5.01 22.15 43.61
CA GLU A 87 -3.87 22.17 42.70
C GLU A 87 -2.51 22.17 43.42
N GLN A 88 -1.49 21.61 42.77
CA GLN A 88 -0.10 21.64 43.23
C GLN A 88 0.84 21.86 42.04
N ASP A 89 1.77 22.81 42.20
CA ASP A 89 2.83 23.06 41.22
C ASP A 89 3.87 21.93 41.27
N ILE A 90 4.03 21.22 40.16
CA ILE A 90 4.95 20.07 40.03
C ILE A 90 6.11 20.35 39.06
N THR A 91 6.28 21.61 38.62
CA THR A 91 7.22 22.02 37.57
C THR A 91 8.63 21.48 37.80
N SER A 92 9.15 21.64 39.02
CA SER A 92 10.52 21.24 39.37
C SER A 92 10.74 19.73 39.52
N ARG A 93 9.68 18.93 39.33
CA ARG A 93 9.64 17.50 39.68
C ARG A 93 9.23 16.60 38.52
N VAL A 94 8.90 17.19 37.38
CA VAL A 94 8.65 16.48 36.13
C VAL A 94 9.78 16.75 35.15
N LYS A 95 10.06 15.77 34.29
CA LYS A 95 11.13 15.79 33.28
C LYS A 95 10.52 15.64 31.89
N PRO A 96 11.15 16.24 30.86
CA PRO A 96 10.68 16.10 29.48
C PRO A 96 10.82 14.64 29.02
N CYS A 97 9.95 14.23 28.11
CA CYS A 97 9.88 12.89 27.49
C CYS A 97 9.80 11.72 28.48
N SER A 98 9.37 11.97 29.71
CA SER A 98 9.20 10.97 30.76
C SER A 98 7.72 10.65 30.93
N LEU A 99 7.36 9.36 31.05
CA LEU A 99 5.99 8.91 31.29
C LEU A 99 5.72 8.87 32.79
N TYR A 100 4.66 9.53 33.23
CA TYR A 100 4.23 9.57 34.63
C TYR A 100 2.88 8.90 34.78
N LYS A 101 2.75 8.02 35.77
CA LYS A 101 1.47 7.42 36.17
C LYS A 101 0.87 8.18 37.34
N VAL A 102 -0.39 8.58 37.19
CA VAL A 102 -1.21 9.30 38.17
C VAL A 102 -2.24 8.36 38.77
N SER A 103 -2.39 8.40 40.09
CA SER A 103 -3.46 7.73 40.83
C SER A 103 -3.98 8.65 41.93
N ALA A 104 -5.27 8.92 41.95
CA ALA A 104 -5.93 9.71 42.98
C ALA A 104 -7.12 8.95 43.58
N THR A 105 -7.28 9.00 44.90
CA THR A 105 -8.45 8.44 45.59
C THR A 105 -9.38 9.57 45.98
N VAL A 106 -10.57 9.59 45.38
CA VAL A 106 -11.49 10.73 45.43
C VAL A 106 -12.93 10.30 45.75
N ALA A 107 -13.70 11.20 46.37
CA ALA A 107 -15.11 11.05 46.69
C ALA A 107 -15.85 12.38 46.56
N VAL A 108 -17.18 12.36 46.67
CA VAL A 108 -18.03 13.57 46.67
C VAL A 108 -18.98 13.59 47.87
N SER A 109 -19.28 14.78 48.40
CA SER A 109 -20.29 14.99 49.46
C SER A 109 -21.16 16.22 49.18
N GLY A 110 -22.29 16.35 49.88
CA GLY A 110 -23.28 17.43 49.71
C GLY A 110 -24.56 16.99 48.98
N PRO A 111 -25.24 17.90 48.25
CA PRO A 111 -26.55 17.66 47.61
C PRO A 111 -26.43 16.87 46.28
N VAL A 112 -25.80 15.70 46.32
CA VAL A 112 -25.58 14.83 45.15
C VAL A 112 -26.86 14.09 44.76
N GLN A 113 -27.34 14.25 43.53
CA GLN A 113 -28.55 13.59 43.00
C GLN A 113 -28.26 12.47 41.97
N GLY A 114 -26.98 12.15 41.72
CA GLY A 114 -26.57 11.15 40.72
C GLY A 114 -25.07 10.85 40.71
N LEU A 115 -24.54 10.48 39.53
CA LEU A 115 -23.11 10.33 39.27
C LEU A 115 -22.45 11.69 39.06
N GLU A 116 -21.37 11.95 39.78
CA GLU A 116 -20.59 13.17 39.63
C GLU A 116 -19.22 12.88 39.01
N GLU A 117 -18.79 13.70 38.06
CA GLU A 117 -17.50 13.54 37.40
C GLU A 117 -16.39 14.25 38.18
N ILE A 118 -15.26 13.57 38.37
CA ILE A 118 -14.01 14.13 38.89
C ILE A 118 -12.93 13.89 37.84
N ILE A 119 -12.13 14.91 37.56
CA ILE A 119 -11.16 14.95 36.47
C ILE A 119 -9.79 15.33 37.06
N ALA A 120 -8.75 14.64 36.60
CA ALA A 120 -7.36 15.05 36.79
C ALA A 120 -6.84 15.73 35.52
N THR A 121 -6.27 16.92 35.68
CA THR A 121 -5.82 17.77 34.57
C THR A 121 -4.46 18.38 34.90
N LEU A 122 -3.63 18.60 33.87
CA LEU A 122 -2.43 19.43 33.94
C LEU A 122 -2.71 20.79 33.33
N LYS A 123 -2.38 21.85 34.07
CA LYS A 123 -2.33 23.22 33.56
C LYS A 123 -0.88 23.56 33.20
N LEU A 124 -0.67 23.91 31.94
CA LEU A 124 0.64 24.16 31.32
C LEU A 124 0.74 25.64 30.93
N GLU A 125 1.64 26.39 31.56
CA GLU A 125 1.81 27.83 31.34
C GLU A 125 3.18 28.13 30.71
N ASN A 126 3.19 29.00 29.69
CA ASN A 126 4.40 29.49 29.00
C ASN A 126 4.26 31.01 28.73
N GLN A 127 5.30 31.81 28.93
CA GLN A 127 5.27 33.28 28.78
C GLN A 127 4.72 33.81 27.44
N GLN A 128 4.85 33.07 26.35
CA GLN A 128 4.49 33.53 24.98
C GLN A 128 3.32 32.75 24.37
N SER A 129 2.58 31.94 25.15
CA SER A 129 1.47 31.14 24.63
C SER A 129 0.30 31.09 25.60
N PRO A 130 -0.95 30.92 25.11
CA PRO A 130 -2.10 30.70 25.97
C PRO A 130 -1.87 29.48 26.88
N THR A 131 -2.37 29.55 28.13
CA THR A 131 -2.38 28.40 29.05
C THR A 131 -3.08 27.21 28.40
N ASN A 132 -2.40 26.06 28.36
CA ASN A 132 -2.94 24.81 27.84
C ASN A 132 -3.37 23.89 28.99
N TYR A 133 -4.47 23.16 28.80
CA TYR A 133 -4.99 22.20 29.77
C TYR A 133 -4.94 20.80 29.16
N GLN A 134 -4.13 19.92 29.74
CA GLN A 134 -3.99 18.54 29.30
C GLN A 134 -4.78 17.62 30.24
N PHE A 135 -5.82 17.00 29.71
CA PHE A 135 -6.59 15.96 30.39
C PHE A 135 -5.71 14.75 30.70
N ILE A 136 -5.78 14.22 31.95
CA ILE A 136 -5.07 13.00 32.36
C ILE A 136 -6.04 11.81 32.45
N ALA A 137 -7.10 11.97 33.25
CA ALA A 137 -8.10 10.92 33.47
C ALA A 137 -9.37 11.48 34.11
N LYS A 138 -10.47 10.72 34.00
CA LYS A 138 -11.74 11.02 34.66
C LYS A 138 -12.30 9.78 35.35
N THR A 139 -13.08 9.99 36.40
CA THR A 139 -13.88 8.95 37.03
C THR A 139 -15.24 9.51 37.45
N CYS A 140 -16.26 8.65 37.54
CA CYS A 140 -17.58 9.04 38.01
C CYS A 140 -17.82 8.47 39.41
N VAL A 141 -18.29 9.30 40.32
CA VAL A 141 -18.40 8.96 41.74
C VAL A 141 -19.82 9.17 42.24
N PHE A 142 -20.31 8.20 43.02
CA PHE A 142 -21.56 8.33 43.78
C PHE A 142 -21.29 8.97 45.14
N LYS A 143 -22.32 9.59 45.73
CA LYS A 143 -22.26 10.22 47.05
C LYS A 143 -21.53 9.33 48.07
N GLU A 144 -20.50 9.91 48.69
CA GLU A 144 -19.76 9.33 49.83
C GLU A 144 -19.08 7.96 49.55
N LYS A 145 -18.79 7.63 48.28
CA LYS A 145 -18.02 6.43 47.90
C LYS A 145 -16.63 6.81 47.38
N TRP A 146 -15.57 6.29 48.01
CA TRP A 146 -14.20 6.44 47.50
C TRP A 146 -14.00 5.65 46.21
N VAL A 147 -13.47 6.30 45.18
CA VAL A 147 -13.14 5.71 43.88
C VAL A 147 -11.72 6.11 43.50
N ARG A 148 -11.01 5.20 42.82
CA ARG A 148 -9.68 5.47 42.29
C ARG A 148 -9.79 6.03 40.87
N LEU A 149 -9.11 7.15 40.63
CA LEU A 149 -8.90 7.76 39.31
C LEU A 149 -7.46 7.50 38.91
N GLU A 150 -7.24 6.84 37.76
CA GLU A 150 -5.90 6.53 37.26
C GLU A 150 -5.73 7.04 35.83
N GLY A 151 -4.55 7.58 35.53
CA GLY A 151 -4.20 8.05 34.20
C GLY A 151 -2.69 8.18 34.04
N MET A 152 -2.25 8.59 32.86
CA MET A 152 -0.84 8.80 32.56
C MET A 152 -0.63 10.09 31.78
N PHE A 153 0.52 10.72 31.93
CA PHE A 153 0.93 11.84 31.10
C PHE A 153 2.42 11.81 30.79
N SER A 154 2.78 12.39 29.66
CA SER A 154 4.16 12.72 29.30
C SER A 154 4.22 14.12 28.71
N LEU A 155 5.29 14.86 28.99
CA LEU A 155 5.49 16.21 28.48
C LEU A 155 6.63 16.19 27.44
N PRO A 156 6.40 16.52 26.16
CA PRO A 156 7.45 16.51 25.12
C PRO A 156 8.56 17.54 25.39
N SER A 157 8.22 18.65 26.02
CA SER A 157 9.11 19.59 26.69
C SER A 157 8.42 20.04 27.98
N VAL A 158 9.17 20.47 29.01
CA VAL A 158 8.55 20.96 30.26
C VAL A 158 8.23 22.45 30.08
N PRO A 159 6.95 22.86 30.12
CA PRO A 159 6.55 24.27 30.13
C PRO A 159 7.19 25.05 31.28
N GLU A 160 7.18 26.38 31.20
CA GLU A 160 7.70 27.23 32.28
C GLU A 160 7.04 26.95 33.64
N ARG A 161 5.76 26.56 33.62
CA ARG A 161 5.05 26.10 34.81
C ARG A 161 4.07 24.97 34.49
N VAL A 162 4.10 23.92 35.31
CA VAL A 162 3.25 22.73 35.24
C VAL A 162 2.54 22.56 36.58
N VAL A 163 1.22 22.66 36.56
CA VAL A 163 0.37 22.51 37.74
C VAL A 163 -0.53 21.30 37.56
N PHE A 164 -0.45 20.34 38.47
CA PHE A 164 -1.42 19.25 38.57
C PHE A 164 -2.61 19.71 39.38
N TYR A 165 -3.83 19.46 38.90
CA TYR A 165 -5.01 19.78 39.68
C TYR A 165 -6.15 18.78 39.46
N LEU A 166 -6.96 18.62 40.51
CA LEU A 166 -8.19 17.82 40.49
C LEU A 166 -9.40 18.75 40.46
N GLU A 167 -10.25 18.56 39.45
CA GLU A 167 -11.45 19.35 39.18
C GLU A 167 -12.69 18.45 39.04
N GLY A 168 -13.89 19.05 38.92
CA GLY A 168 -15.16 18.38 39.20
C GLY A 168 -15.32 18.09 40.71
N PRO A 169 -16.52 17.93 41.28
CA PRO A 169 -17.84 17.67 40.67
C PRO A 169 -18.62 18.94 40.29
N SER A 170 -19.92 18.79 39.99
CA SER A 170 -20.83 19.91 39.69
C SER A 170 -20.79 21.01 40.76
N PRO A 171 -21.05 22.30 40.41
CA PRO A 171 -21.03 23.40 41.37
C PRO A 171 -21.90 23.14 42.60
N GLY A 172 -21.41 23.50 43.79
CA GLY A 172 -22.09 23.29 45.07
C GLY A 172 -21.95 21.89 45.69
N ILE A 173 -21.26 20.95 45.01
CA ILE A 173 -20.91 19.64 45.56
C ILE A 173 -19.45 19.67 46.01
N ASP A 174 -19.19 19.12 47.20
CA ASP A 174 -17.86 19.08 47.79
C ASP A 174 -17.02 17.95 47.19
N LEU A 175 -15.79 18.26 46.80
CA LEU A 175 -14.79 17.27 46.33
C LEU A 175 -13.96 16.79 47.52
N LEU A 176 -13.90 15.48 47.74
CA LEU A 176 -13.10 14.84 48.78
C LEU A 176 -11.88 14.17 48.13
N ILE A 177 -10.69 14.42 48.64
CA ILE A 177 -9.43 13.86 48.12
C ILE A 177 -8.67 13.23 49.27
N GLN A 178 -8.48 11.91 49.22
CA GLN A 178 -7.75 11.15 50.25
C GLN A 178 -6.27 11.07 49.93
N SER A 179 -5.91 10.78 48.68
CA SER A 179 -4.51 10.68 48.30
C SER A 179 -4.28 10.96 46.82
N VAL A 180 -3.12 11.52 46.46
CA VAL A 180 -2.69 11.72 45.05
C VAL A 180 -1.25 11.29 44.85
N THR A 181 -1.01 10.25 44.06
CA THR A 181 0.33 9.76 43.73
C THR A 181 0.64 9.95 42.26
N ILE A 182 1.84 10.48 41.97
CA ILE A 182 2.38 10.60 40.62
C ILE A 182 3.81 10.03 40.63
N HIS A 183 4.06 9.01 39.81
CA HIS A 183 5.36 8.33 39.76
C HIS A 183 5.87 8.21 38.33
N LEU A 184 7.20 8.26 38.18
CA LEU A 184 7.87 7.98 36.90
C LEU A 184 7.72 6.49 36.56
N ASP A 185 7.19 6.19 35.40
CA ASP A 185 7.11 4.82 34.89
C ASP A 185 8.50 4.44 34.33
N SER A 186 9.21 3.55 35.02
CA SER A 186 10.53 3.07 34.57
C SER A 186 10.35 1.81 33.75
N GLU A 187 11.08 1.74 32.63
CA GLU A 187 11.14 0.62 31.67
C GLU A 187 10.91 -0.77 32.31
N PRO A 188 10.15 -1.67 31.66
CA PRO A 188 9.81 -2.95 32.25
C PRO A 188 11.04 -3.87 32.29
N GLU A 189 11.54 -4.15 33.50
CA GLU A 189 12.35 -5.34 33.73
C GLU A 189 11.55 -6.58 33.30
N ARG A 190 12.05 -7.26 32.27
CA ARG A 190 11.62 -8.61 31.87
C ARG A 190 11.95 -9.59 32.99
N GLU A 191 11.08 -9.68 34.00
CA GLU A 191 11.02 -10.88 34.80
C GLU A 191 10.23 -11.95 34.05
N ARG A 192 10.94 -13.04 33.75
CA ARG A 192 10.40 -14.29 33.21
C ARG A 192 9.36 -14.85 34.17
N LEU A 193 8.09 -14.62 33.86
CA LEU A 193 7.02 -15.53 34.23
C LEU A 193 6.76 -16.43 33.02
N GLU A 194 7.15 -17.69 33.16
CA GLU A 194 6.74 -18.76 32.27
C GLU A 194 5.21 -18.80 32.22
N GLY A 195 4.65 -18.70 31.01
CA GLY A 195 3.26 -19.08 30.74
C GLY A 195 2.19 -18.03 31.03
N VAL A 196 2.27 -16.85 30.43
CA VAL A 196 1.06 -16.07 30.08
C VAL A 196 1.21 -15.62 28.63
N THR A 197 0.41 -16.22 27.74
CA THR A 197 0.18 -15.69 26.41
C THR A 197 -0.38 -14.28 26.55
N VAL A 198 0.28 -13.27 25.97
CA VAL A 198 -0.35 -11.96 25.75
C VAL A 198 -1.56 -12.24 24.85
N GLU A 199 -2.75 -12.29 25.44
CA GLU A 199 -3.98 -12.32 24.66
C GLU A 199 -4.01 -11.05 23.82
N ASP A 200 -4.23 -11.19 22.50
CA ASP A 200 -4.56 -10.08 21.61
C ASP A 200 -5.78 -9.32 22.16
N GLU A 201 -5.53 -8.26 22.93
CA GLU A 201 -6.59 -7.42 23.48
C GLU A 201 -7.38 -6.78 22.32
N ASN A 202 -8.68 -7.05 22.31
CA ASN A 202 -9.60 -6.44 21.36
C ASN A 202 -9.80 -4.96 21.72
N LEU A 203 -9.58 -4.05 20.77
CA LEU A 203 -9.79 -2.62 21.00
C LEU A 203 -11.27 -2.26 21.18
N VAL A 204 -12.16 -3.06 20.58
CA VAL A 204 -13.61 -2.89 20.68
C VAL A 204 -14.12 -3.45 22.01
N VAL A 205 -14.81 -2.60 22.77
CA VAL A 205 -15.47 -2.95 24.03
C VAL A 205 -16.85 -3.53 23.72
N ASN A 206 -17.24 -4.54 24.49
CA ASN A 206 -18.52 -5.24 24.33
C ASN A 206 -18.74 -5.70 22.87
N PRO A 207 -17.79 -6.48 22.30
CA PRO A 207 -17.77 -6.78 20.87
C PRO A 207 -18.92 -7.67 20.40
N ASN A 208 -19.55 -8.42 21.31
CA ASN A 208 -20.63 -9.38 21.04
C ASN A 208 -21.98 -8.96 21.66
N PHE A 209 -22.09 -7.72 22.14
CA PHE A 209 -23.32 -7.16 22.70
C PHE A 209 -23.88 -7.89 23.94
N GLU A 210 -23.02 -8.61 24.69
CA GLU A 210 -23.41 -9.32 25.93
C GLU A 210 -23.85 -8.36 27.05
N ASP A 211 -23.37 -7.11 27.01
CA ASP A 211 -23.79 -6.02 27.89
C ASP A 211 -24.68 -5.00 27.14
N GLY A 212 -25.52 -5.49 26.22
CA GLY A 212 -26.39 -4.67 25.40
C GLY A 212 -25.61 -3.74 24.46
N LEU A 213 -26.00 -2.46 24.40
CA LEU A 213 -25.39 -1.44 23.53
C LEU A 213 -24.36 -0.56 24.26
N ASN A 214 -23.85 -0.98 25.42
CA ASN A 214 -22.83 -0.20 26.13
C ASN A 214 -21.60 0.05 25.24
N ASN A 215 -21.18 1.32 25.14
CA ASN A 215 -20.11 1.84 24.27
C ASN A 215 -20.40 1.82 22.76
N TRP A 216 -21.63 1.48 22.35
CA TRP A 216 -22.07 1.53 20.96
C TRP A 216 -22.97 2.72 20.71
N SER A 217 -22.87 3.30 19.52
CA SER A 217 -23.77 4.37 19.08
C SER A 217 -24.15 4.20 17.61
N GLY A 218 -25.26 4.81 17.20
CA GLY A 218 -25.64 4.92 15.79
C GLY A 218 -25.06 6.18 15.15
N ARG A 219 -24.49 6.05 13.96
CA ARG A 219 -24.02 7.15 13.12
C ARG A 219 -25.21 7.73 12.35
N SER A 220 -25.88 8.71 12.95
CA SER A 220 -27.09 9.36 12.43
C SER A 220 -28.23 8.37 12.13
N CYS A 221 -28.30 7.27 12.90
CA CYS A 221 -29.36 6.27 12.86
C CYS A 221 -29.62 5.73 14.27
N LYS A 222 -30.67 4.93 14.45
CA LYS A 222 -30.95 4.26 15.71
C LYS A 222 -30.20 2.93 15.77
N ILE A 223 -29.83 2.51 16.98
CA ILE A 223 -29.32 1.15 17.22
C ILE A 223 -30.19 0.45 18.26
N VAL A 224 -30.47 -0.83 18.03
CA VAL A 224 -31.30 -1.68 18.91
C VAL A 224 -30.61 -3.02 19.10
N CYS A 225 -30.60 -3.54 20.33
CA CYS A 225 -30.08 -4.88 20.62
C CYS A 225 -31.22 -5.90 20.55
N HIS A 226 -30.98 -7.03 19.91
CA HIS A 226 -31.94 -8.10 19.70
C HIS A 226 -31.36 -9.45 20.10
N ASP A 227 -32.13 -10.26 20.81
CA ASP A 227 -31.91 -11.70 20.98
C ASP A 227 -32.46 -12.51 19.79
N SER A 228 -33.47 -11.95 19.09
CA SER A 228 -34.05 -12.50 17.88
C SER A 228 -34.82 -11.42 17.08
N MET A 229 -34.90 -11.59 15.75
CA MET A 229 -35.73 -10.78 14.84
C MET A 229 -36.50 -11.66 13.84
N ALA A 230 -37.47 -11.04 13.14
CA ALA A 230 -38.28 -11.68 12.09
C ALA A 230 -38.94 -12.99 12.55
N ASP A 231 -39.65 -12.93 13.67
CA ASP A 231 -40.37 -14.06 14.29
C ASP A 231 -39.47 -15.29 14.58
N GLY A 232 -38.23 -15.07 15.00
CA GLY A 232 -37.29 -16.16 15.33
C GLY A 232 -36.44 -16.65 14.17
N LYS A 233 -36.60 -16.09 12.96
CA LYS A 233 -35.81 -16.50 11.79
C LYS A 233 -34.39 -15.92 11.77
N ILE A 234 -34.17 -14.85 12.51
CA ILE A 234 -32.86 -14.22 12.64
C ILE A 234 -32.44 -14.31 14.10
N ILE A 235 -31.46 -15.16 14.35
CA ILE A 235 -30.82 -15.34 15.66
C ILE A 235 -29.34 -14.96 15.57
N PRO A 236 -28.70 -14.56 16.69
CA PRO A 236 -27.27 -14.33 16.76
C PRO A 236 -26.47 -15.52 16.19
N GLN A 237 -25.43 -15.28 15.41
CA GLN A 237 -24.50 -16.36 14.99
C GLN A 237 -23.70 -16.88 16.18
N SER A 238 -23.35 -15.99 17.09
CA SER A 238 -22.64 -16.28 18.33
C SER A 238 -23.15 -15.34 19.44
N GLY A 239 -22.96 -15.74 20.70
CA GLY A 239 -23.42 -14.97 21.85
C GLY A 239 -24.94 -15.01 22.05
N LYS A 240 -25.45 -14.13 22.93
CA LYS A 240 -26.88 -14.04 23.28
C LYS A 240 -27.65 -13.01 22.47
N ALA A 241 -26.97 -12.07 21.83
CA ALA A 241 -27.60 -10.94 21.16
C ALA A 241 -26.82 -10.47 19.93
N PHE A 242 -27.44 -9.61 19.13
CA PHE A 242 -26.82 -8.84 18.05
C PHE A 242 -27.42 -7.44 18.01
N ALA A 243 -26.69 -6.47 17.45
CA ALA A 243 -27.19 -5.12 17.27
C ALA A 243 -27.74 -4.91 15.85
N ALA A 244 -28.80 -4.11 15.73
CA ALA A 244 -29.37 -3.66 14.47
C ALA A 244 -29.24 -2.14 14.37
N ALA A 245 -28.59 -1.64 13.32
CA ALA A 245 -28.64 -0.23 12.93
C ALA A 245 -29.87 0.01 12.06
N THR A 246 -30.89 0.65 12.63
CA THR A 246 -32.21 0.84 12.04
C THR A 246 -32.48 2.30 11.72
N GLU A 247 -33.57 2.58 11.01
CA GLU A 247 -33.99 3.96 10.66
C GLU A 247 -32.90 4.70 9.85
N ARG A 248 -32.14 3.97 9.02
CA ARG A 248 -31.07 4.52 8.19
C ARG A 248 -31.66 5.32 7.03
N THR A 249 -31.23 6.58 6.86
CA THR A 249 -31.73 7.50 5.82
C THR A 249 -30.75 7.73 4.68
N GLN A 250 -29.50 7.33 4.86
CA GLN A 250 -28.38 7.43 3.95
C GLN A 250 -27.56 6.14 4.01
N ASN A 251 -26.81 5.83 2.95
CA ASN A 251 -25.97 4.64 2.88
C ASN A 251 -24.78 4.68 3.87
N TRP A 252 -24.32 5.87 4.28
CA TRP A 252 -23.24 6.05 5.25
C TRP A 252 -23.70 5.96 6.71
N ASN A 253 -25.02 5.87 6.97
CA ASN A 253 -25.53 5.60 8.30
C ASN A 253 -25.13 4.19 8.74
N GLY A 254 -24.87 4.00 10.03
CA GLY A 254 -24.32 2.75 10.52
C GLY A 254 -24.19 2.63 12.02
N ILE A 255 -23.76 1.46 12.50
CA ILE A 255 -23.37 1.25 13.90
C ILE A 255 -21.88 1.56 14.08
N GLN A 256 -21.51 2.26 15.15
CA GLN A 256 -20.15 2.75 15.36
C GLN A 256 -19.65 2.59 16.80
N GLN A 257 -18.33 2.52 16.95
CA GLN A 257 -17.63 2.62 18.24
C GLN A 257 -16.37 3.48 18.11
N GLU A 258 -16.15 4.34 19.10
CA GLU A 258 -14.94 5.16 19.19
C GLU A 258 -13.79 4.34 19.80
N ILE A 259 -12.64 4.35 19.12
CA ILE A 259 -11.42 3.63 19.52
C ILE A 259 -10.22 4.60 19.67
N THR A 260 -10.50 5.89 19.88
CA THR A 260 -9.50 6.92 20.16
C THR A 260 -8.59 6.50 21.32
N GLY A 261 -7.28 6.71 21.16
CA GLY A 261 -6.28 6.36 22.18
C GLY A 261 -5.94 4.88 22.29
N LYS A 262 -6.65 4.00 21.56
CA LYS A 262 -6.38 2.55 21.52
C LYS A 262 -5.64 2.10 20.26
N VAL A 263 -5.52 2.98 19.28
CA VAL A 263 -4.85 2.71 18.00
C VAL A 263 -3.52 3.47 17.99
N GLU A 264 -2.43 2.71 17.89
CA GLU A 264 -1.07 3.24 17.70
C GLU A 264 -0.80 3.57 16.22
N ARG A 265 0.01 4.62 16.00
CA ARG A 265 0.51 4.97 14.67
C ARG A 265 1.40 3.87 14.11
N LYS A 266 1.37 3.70 12.78
CA LYS A 266 2.21 2.78 12.00
C LYS A 266 2.13 1.31 12.42
N ARG A 267 1.08 0.96 13.17
CA ARG A 267 0.80 -0.40 13.59
C ARG A 267 -0.43 -0.91 12.85
N VAL A 268 -0.37 -2.14 12.39
CA VAL A 268 -1.46 -2.73 11.61
C VAL A 268 -2.47 -3.38 12.55
N TYR A 269 -3.74 -3.09 12.27
CA TYR A 269 -4.87 -3.67 12.95
C TYR A 269 -5.73 -4.44 11.95
N GLU A 270 -6.33 -5.52 12.43
CA GLU A 270 -7.30 -6.31 11.69
C GLU A 270 -8.68 -6.11 12.32
N ALA A 271 -9.63 -5.61 11.52
CA ALA A 271 -11.02 -5.53 11.90
C ALA A 271 -11.79 -6.71 11.30
N THR A 272 -12.59 -7.39 12.14
CA THR A 272 -13.48 -8.47 11.72
C THR A 272 -14.88 -8.19 12.25
N ALA A 273 -15.83 -7.98 11.34
CA ALA A 273 -17.23 -7.76 11.62
C ALA A 273 -18.08 -8.92 11.07
N VAL A 274 -19.01 -9.45 11.86
CA VAL A 274 -19.98 -10.45 11.39
C VAL A 274 -21.30 -9.77 11.15
N VAL A 275 -21.69 -9.66 9.88
CA VAL A 275 -22.77 -8.79 9.42
C VAL A 275 -23.85 -9.55 8.66
N ARG A 276 -25.07 -9.03 8.70
CA ARG A 276 -26.22 -9.44 7.90
C ARG A 276 -27.07 -8.21 7.58
N ILE A 277 -27.86 -8.23 6.52
CA ILE A 277 -28.80 -7.13 6.23
C ILE A 277 -30.25 -7.60 6.45
N TYR A 278 -31.15 -6.65 6.67
CA TYR A 278 -32.57 -6.95 6.78
C TYR A 278 -33.45 -5.76 6.38
N GLY A 279 -34.62 -6.04 5.82
CA GLY A 279 -35.63 -5.02 5.52
C GLY A 279 -35.59 -4.46 4.08
N ASN A 280 -36.62 -3.68 3.76
CA ASN A 280 -36.79 -2.94 2.49
C ASN A 280 -36.73 -3.77 1.18
N ASN A 281 -37.09 -5.06 1.22
CA ASN A 281 -37.01 -5.99 0.07
C ASN A 281 -35.62 -6.07 -0.60
N VAL A 282 -34.55 -5.77 0.15
CA VAL A 282 -33.17 -5.88 -0.32
C VAL A 282 -32.61 -7.24 0.08
N THR A 283 -32.31 -8.09 -0.91
CA THR A 283 -31.80 -9.46 -0.69
C THR A 283 -30.28 -9.55 -0.68
N SER A 284 -29.60 -8.56 -1.27
CA SER A 284 -28.15 -8.43 -1.30
C SER A 284 -27.75 -6.97 -1.35
N ALA A 285 -26.77 -6.57 -0.55
CA ALA A 285 -26.15 -5.25 -0.61
C ALA A 285 -24.72 -5.27 -0.08
N THR A 286 -23.91 -4.32 -0.55
CA THR A 286 -22.57 -4.10 -0.01
C THR A 286 -22.66 -3.58 1.42
N VAL A 287 -22.02 -4.26 2.35
CA VAL A 287 -21.72 -3.77 3.71
C VAL A 287 -20.23 -3.48 3.80
N GLN A 288 -19.85 -2.35 4.38
CA GLN A 288 -18.49 -1.86 4.47
C GLN A 288 -18.12 -1.52 5.92
N ALA A 289 -16.92 -1.92 6.34
CA ALA A 289 -16.28 -1.41 7.55
C ALA A 289 -15.40 -0.21 7.18
N THR A 290 -15.59 0.91 7.86
CA THR A 290 -14.88 2.17 7.59
C THR A 290 -14.31 2.74 8.89
N LEU A 291 -13.10 3.29 8.79
CA LEU A 291 -12.47 4.07 9.84
C LEU A 291 -12.62 5.56 9.53
N TRP A 292 -13.29 6.30 10.41
CA TRP A 292 -13.29 7.76 10.40
C TRP A 292 -12.19 8.26 11.34
N VAL A 293 -11.27 9.04 10.80
CA VAL A 293 -10.11 9.58 11.49
C VAL A 293 -10.17 11.09 11.42
N GLN A 294 -10.17 11.75 12.58
CA GLN A 294 -10.01 13.20 12.66
C GLN A 294 -8.56 13.51 13.00
N ASN A 295 -7.92 14.33 12.17
CA ASN A 295 -6.56 14.78 12.39
C ASN A 295 -6.54 15.99 13.35
N PRO A 296 -5.39 16.29 14.00
CA PRO A 296 -5.23 17.45 14.88
C PRO A 296 -5.58 18.79 14.23
N ASN A 297 -5.45 18.88 12.90
CA ASN A 297 -5.85 20.05 12.11
C ASN A 297 -7.35 20.08 11.75
N GLN A 298 -8.18 19.24 12.39
CA GLN A 298 -9.62 19.08 12.17
C GLN A 298 -9.99 18.57 10.76
N ARG A 299 -9.03 18.06 9.97
CA ARG A 299 -9.34 17.40 8.69
C ARG A 299 -9.83 15.98 8.95
N ASP A 300 -10.99 15.66 8.38
CA ASP A 300 -11.55 14.31 8.39
C ASP A 300 -10.91 13.45 7.29
N GLN A 301 -10.64 12.19 7.62
CA GLN A 301 -10.23 11.14 6.70
C GLN A 301 -11.13 9.92 6.90
N TYR A 302 -11.50 9.27 5.78
CA TYR A 302 -12.30 8.06 5.78
C TYR A 302 -11.50 6.95 5.10
N ILE A 303 -11.18 5.89 5.85
CA ILE A 303 -10.37 4.76 5.39
C ILE A 303 -11.28 3.54 5.33
N GLY A 304 -11.55 3.04 4.12
CA GLY A 304 -12.25 1.75 3.95
C GLY A 304 -11.36 0.61 4.44
N ILE A 305 -11.88 -0.23 5.33
CA ILE A 305 -11.14 -1.38 5.89
C ILE A 305 -11.43 -2.64 5.08
N ALA A 306 -12.72 -2.91 4.84
CA ALA A 306 -13.19 -4.04 4.04
C ALA A 306 -14.64 -3.82 3.60
N ASN A 307 -15.05 -4.50 2.54
CA ASN A 307 -16.45 -4.59 2.15
C ASN A 307 -16.81 -6.03 1.76
N VAL A 308 -18.10 -6.36 1.84
CA VAL A 308 -18.64 -7.68 1.51
C VAL A 308 -20.06 -7.56 0.95
N GLN A 309 -20.45 -8.46 0.04
CA GLN A 309 -21.85 -8.61 -0.35
C GLN A 309 -22.60 -9.38 0.74
N ALA A 310 -23.31 -8.65 1.61
CA ALA A 310 -24.14 -9.24 2.65
C ALA A 310 -25.54 -9.55 2.11
N THR A 311 -26.17 -10.60 2.62
CA THR A 311 -27.52 -11.02 2.23
C THR A 311 -28.49 -10.96 3.39
N ASP A 312 -29.79 -11.07 3.08
CA ASP A 312 -30.84 -11.17 4.07
C ASP A 312 -31.00 -12.58 4.67
N LYS A 313 -30.17 -13.55 4.26
CA LYS A 313 -30.31 -14.97 4.63
C LYS A 313 -29.30 -15.44 5.66
N GLU A 314 -28.03 -15.07 5.48
CA GLU A 314 -26.92 -15.63 6.24
C GLU A 314 -26.03 -14.53 6.81
N TRP A 315 -25.38 -14.83 7.93
CA TRP A 315 -24.33 -14.00 8.48
C TRP A 315 -23.05 -14.18 7.68
N ILE A 316 -22.37 -13.08 7.36
CA ILE A 316 -21.13 -13.09 6.60
C ILE A 316 -20.05 -12.26 7.30
N GLN A 317 -18.81 -12.70 7.18
CA GLN A 317 -17.67 -12.02 7.76
C GLN A 317 -17.15 -10.93 6.82
N CYS A 318 -17.11 -9.68 7.29
CA CYS A 318 -16.41 -8.56 6.69
C CYS A 318 -15.08 -8.37 7.45
N LYS A 319 -13.96 -8.63 6.78
CA LYS A 319 -12.64 -8.68 7.41
C LYS A 319 -11.61 -7.90 6.59
N GLY A 320 -10.83 -7.05 7.24
CA GLY A 320 -9.78 -6.27 6.58
C GLY A 320 -8.77 -5.67 7.54
N LYS A 321 -7.70 -5.11 6.98
CA LYS A 321 -6.61 -4.50 7.74
C LYS A 321 -6.58 -2.99 7.54
N PHE A 322 -6.13 -2.27 8.55
CA PHE A 322 -5.87 -0.83 8.47
C PHE A 322 -4.66 -0.44 9.31
N LEU A 323 -4.12 0.74 9.04
CA LEU A 323 -3.10 1.39 9.87
C LEU A 323 -3.33 2.90 9.87
N LEU A 324 -2.81 3.60 10.88
CA LEU A 324 -2.82 5.07 10.95
C LEU A 324 -1.41 5.62 10.76
N ASN A 325 -1.20 6.46 9.75
CA ASN A 325 0.11 7.08 9.47
C ASN A 325 0.39 8.26 10.41
N GLY A 326 -0.57 9.17 10.53
CA GLY A 326 -0.48 10.38 11.34
C GLY A 326 -1.10 10.24 12.73
N SER A 327 -0.84 11.21 13.60
CA SER A 327 -1.54 11.32 14.88
C SER A 327 -3.00 11.65 14.62
N ALA A 328 -3.92 10.98 15.33
CA ALA A 328 -5.34 11.24 15.26
C ALA A 328 -5.82 11.85 16.58
N SER A 329 -6.65 12.90 16.50
CA SER A 329 -7.37 13.41 17.68
C SER A 329 -8.61 12.57 17.99
N ARG A 330 -9.18 11.90 16.96
CA ARG A 330 -10.34 11.03 17.11
C ARG A 330 -10.33 9.90 16.09
N VAL A 331 -10.69 8.69 16.52
CA VAL A 331 -10.75 7.50 15.66
C VAL A 331 -12.03 6.73 15.95
N VAL A 332 -12.87 6.53 14.94
CA VAL A 332 -14.13 5.79 15.05
C VAL A 332 -14.19 4.72 13.97
N ILE A 333 -14.46 3.48 14.35
CA ILE A 333 -14.78 2.41 13.42
C ILE A 333 -16.31 2.29 13.31
N TYR A 334 -16.82 2.12 12.10
CA TYR A 334 -18.25 1.97 11.87
C TYR A 334 -18.57 1.10 10.65
N ILE A 335 -19.78 0.52 10.67
CA ILE A 335 -20.28 -0.39 9.62
C ILE A 335 -21.40 0.31 8.84
N GLU A 336 -21.25 0.45 7.53
CA GLU A 336 -22.13 1.20 6.62
C GLU A 336 -22.38 0.44 5.31
N GLY A 337 -23.04 1.05 4.32
CA GLY A 337 -23.04 0.57 2.94
C GLY A 337 -24.42 0.33 2.30
N PRO A 338 -25.33 -0.47 2.90
CA PRO A 338 -26.58 -0.82 2.25
C PRO A 338 -27.48 0.41 1.99
N PRO A 339 -28.39 0.34 1.00
CA PRO A 339 -29.31 1.43 0.67
C PRO A 339 -30.11 1.95 1.88
N PRO A 340 -30.54 3.23 1.87
CA PRO A 340 -31.45 3.76 2.89
C PRO A 340 -32.66 2.85 3.15
N GLY A 341 -33.08 2.75 4.41
CA GLY A 341 -34.18 1.87 4.84
C GLY A 341 -33.82 0.40 5.03
N THR A 342 -32.61 -0.03 4.64
CA THR A 342 -32.11 -1.39 4.90
C THR A 342 -31.33 -1.39 6.22
N ASP A 343 -31.70 -2.26 7.15
CA ASP A 343 -31.02 -2.38 8.44
C ASP A 343 -29.68 -3.11 8.27
N ILE A 344 -28.68 -2.70 9.05
CA ILE A 344 -27.41 -3.42 9.19
C ILE A 344 -27.45 -4.17 10.51
N LEU A 345 -27.37 -5.50 10.45
CA LEU A 345 -27.27 -6.35 11.62
C LEU A 345 -25.79 -6.68 11.86
N LEU A 346 -25.32 -6.52 13.10
CA LEU A 346 -23.95 -6.77 13.53
C LEU A 346 -23.98 -7.76 14.70
N ASN A 347 -23.48 -8.98 14.49
CA ASN A 347 -23.37 -9.98 15.57
C ASN A 347 -22.12 -9.76 16.41
N SER A 348 -20.99 -9.43 15.76
CA SER A 348 -19.75 -9.14 16.47
C SER A 348 -18.86 -8.16 15.71
N LEU A 349 -18.06 -7.36 16.42
CA LEU A 349 -16.94 -6.60 15.87
C LEU A 349 -15.71 -6.74 16.75
N THR A 350 -14.61 -7.20 16.17
CA THR A 350 -13.30 -7.22 16.84
C THR A 350 -12.30 -6.42 16.05
N VAL A 351 -11.47 -5.64 16.74
CA VAL A 351 -10.30 -4.96 16.20
C VAL A 351 -9.10 -5.37 17.05
N LYS A 352 -8.13 -6.04 16.45
CA LYS A 352 -6.93 -6.54 17.13
C LYS A 352 -5.70 -6.14 16.34
N HIS A 353 -4.52 -6.25 16.95
CA HIS A 353 -3.29 -6.19 16.18
C HIS A 353 -3.31 -7.28 15.09
N ALA A 354 -2.93 -6.90 13.87
CA ALA A 354 -2.82 -7.88 12.80
C ALA A 354 -1.60 -8.76 13.05
N GLU A 355 -1.77 -10.07 12.89
CA GLU A 355 -0.65 -11.00 12.96
C GLU A 355 0.38 -10.67 11.87
N LYS A 356 1.65 -10.56 12.28
CA LYS A 356 2.77 -10.43 11.34
C LYS A 356 3.00 -11.78 10.68
N ILE A 357 2.66 -11.86 9.40
CA ILE A 357 2.94 -13.05 8.60
C ILE A 357 4.47 -13.15 8.44
N PRO A 358 5.09 -14.29 8.82
CA PRO A 358 6.51 -14.46 8.63
C PRO A 358 6.87 -14.47 7.12
N PRO A 359 8.09 -14.04 6.76
CA PRO A 359 8.61 -14.14 5.39
C PRO A 359 8.39 -15.53 4.80
N SER A 360 7.93 -15.59 3.54
CA SER A 360 7.68 -16.86 2.87
C SER A 360 9.01 -17.50 2.47
N PRO A 361 9.25 -18.79 2.73
CA PRO A 361 10.46 -19.44 2.24
C PRO A 361 10.49 -19.44 0.71
N ARG A 362 11.69 -19.39 0.13
CA ARG A 362 11.87 -19.53 -1.33
C ARG A 362 11.32 -20.89 -1.78
N PRO A 363 10.42 -20.93 -2.77
CA PRO A 363 9.91 -22.20 -3.29
C PRO A 363 11.03 -23.06 -3.87
N PRO A 364 11.10 -24.37 -3.55
CA PRO A 364 12.07 -25.27 -4.14
C PRO A 364 11.67 -25.56 -5.60
N ILE A 365 12.49 -25.11 -6.54
CA ILE A 365 12.31 -25.40 -7.98
C ILE A 365 13.36 -26.42 -8.39
N GLU A 366 12.97 -27.69 -8.47
CA GLU A 366 13.86 -28.78 -8.88
C GLU A 366 13.57 -29.24 -10.31
N ASN A 367 14.64 -29.38 -11.09
CA ASN A 367 14.62 -29.91 -12.47
C ASN A 367 13.47 -29.35 -13.32
N PRO A 368 13.36 -28.02 -13.50
CA PRO A 368 12.18 -27.39 -14.09
C PRO A 368 11.90 -27.79 -15.55
N ALA A 369 12.83 -28.45 -16.24
CA ALA A 369 12.70 -28.84 -17.65
C ALA A 369 12.34 -27.64 -18.56
N PHE A 370 13.10 -26.55 -18.42
CA PHE A 370 12.88 -25.32 -19.18
C PHE A 370 12.85 -25.58 -20.69
N GLY A 371 11.88 -24.95 -21.37
CA GLY A 371 11.68 -25.09 -22.82
C GLY A 371 11.14 -26.45 -23.28
N VAL A 372 10.88 -27.39 -22.37
CA VAL A 372 10.25 -28.67 -22.73
C VAL A 372 8.73 -28.52 -22.71
N ASN A 373 8.09 -28.81 -23.83
CA ASN A 373 6.63 -28.77 -23.93
C ASN A 373 6.01 -29.85 -23.04
N ILE A 374 5.09 -29.45 -22.16
CA ILE A 374 4.39 -30.39 -21.26
C ILE A 374 3.28 -31.15 -21.99
N LEU A 375 2.88 -30.72 -23.18
CA LEU A 375 1.80 -31.38 -23.92
C LEU A 375 2.30 -32.61 -24.68
N THR A 376 1.45 -33.63 -24.72
CA THR A 376 1.66 -34.81 -25.56
C THR A 376 1.01 -34.62 -26.92
N ASN A 377 1.70 -35.08 -27.98
CA ASN A 377 1.23 -34.99 -29.36
C ASN A 377 0.77 -33.58 -29.78
N SER A 378 1.45 -32.53 -29.30
CA SER A 378 1.14 -31.13 -29.66
C SER A 378 1.39 -30.80 -31.13
N GLN A 379 2.26 -31.57 -31.77
CA GLN A 379 2.64 -31.40 -33.17
C GLN A 379 1.86 -32.33 -34.12
N LEU A 380 1.01 -33.22 -33.61
CA LEU A 380 0.21 -34.15 -34.42
C LEU A 380 1.08 -34.98 -35.40
N THR A 381 2.29 -35.34 -34.99
CA THR A 381 3.29 -36.00 -35.85
C THR A 381 2.86 -37.40 -36.26
N ASP A 382 2.04 -38.07 -35.46
CA ASP A 382 1.45 -39.38 -35.77
C ASP A 382 0.21 -39.29 -36.67
N GLY A 383 -0.26 -38.08 -37.00
CA GLY A 383 -1.44 -37.86 -37.86
C GLY A 383 -2.77 -38.10 -37.14
N THR A 384 -2.77 -38.25 -35.82
CA THR A 384 -3.97 -38.52 -35.00
C THR A 384 -4.17 -37.45 -33.94
N THR A 385 -5.32 -37.48 -33.28
CA THR A 385 -5.62 -36.66 -32.10
C THR A 385 -5.26 -37.36 -30.79
N ASN A 386 -4.41 -38.40 -30.81
CA ASN A 386 -4.03 -39.15 -29.60
C ASN A 386 -3.52 -38.20 -28.50
N GLY A 387 -4.04 -38.39 -27.28
CA GLY A 387 -3.76 -37.52 -26.13
C GLY A 387 -4.63 -36.26 -26.04
N TRP A 388 -5.47 -35.99 -27.02
CA TRP A 388 -6.46 -34.90 -27.00
C TRP A 388 -7.87 -35.47 -26.90
N PHE A 389 -8.76 -34.73 -26.24
CA PHE A 389 -10.18 -35.06 -26.19
C PHE A 389 -11.03 -33.82 -26.50
N PRO A 390 -12.23 -34.00 -27.09
CA PRO A 390 -13.17 -32.91 -27.27
C PRO A 390 -13.73 -32.49 -25.90
N LEU A 391 -13.57 -31.22 -25.55
CA LEU A 391 -14.30 -30.62 -24.44
C LEU A 391 -15.69 -30.22 -24.92
N GLY A 392 -16.70 -30.99 -24.51
CA GLY A 392 -18.07 -30.90 -25.04
C GLY A 392 -18.28 -31.76 -26.28
N ASN A 393 -19.35 -31.50 -27.03
CA ASN A 393 -19.79 -32.36 -28.15
C ASN A 393 -19.18 -31.96 -29.52
N CYS A 394 -18.04 -31.27 -29.51
CA CYS A 394 -17.32 -30.94 -30.75
C CYS A 394 -16.59 -32.16 -31.32
N THR A 395 -16.19 -32.09 -32.59
CA THR A 395 -15.44 -33.15 -33.28
C THR A 395 -14.00 -32.69 -33.52
N LEU A 396 -13.02 -33.56 -33.25
CA LEU A 396 -11.61 -33.31 -33.50
C LEU A 396 -11.11 -34.20 -34.64
N SER A 397 -10.47 -33.60 -35.65
CA SER A 397 -9.78 -34.33 -36.73
C SER A 397 -8.43 -33.67 -37.04
N VAL A 398 -7.57 -34.35 -37.80
CA VAL A 398 -6.25 -33.83 -38.21
C VAL A 398 -6.26 -33.51 -39.70
N ALA A 399 -5.72 -32.35 -40.07
CA ALA A 399 -5.53 -31.91 -41.44
C ALA A 399 -4.15 -31.25 -41.63
N GLU A 400 -3.77 -30.96 -42.88
CA GLU A 400 -2.49 -30.33 -43.24
C GLU A 400 -2.68 -28.90 -43.75
N GLY A 401 -1.62 -28.08 -43.66
CA GLY A 401 -1.62 -26.69 -44.15
C GLY A 401 -1.35 -25.64 -43.07
N SER A 402 -0.86 -26.05 -41.90
CA SER A 402 -0.42 -25.14 -40.86
C SER A 402 1.00 -24.61 -41.11
N PRO A 403 1.41 -23.51 -40.45
CA PRO A 403 2.79 -23.07 -40.45
C PRO A 403 3.74 -24.17 -39.97
N ARG A 404 4.93 -24.25 -40.58
CA ARG A 404 6.03 -25.15 -40.16
C ARG A 404 7.05 -24.47 -39.23
N ILE A 405 6.74 -23.26 -38.78
CA ILE A 405 7.59 -22.47 -37.88
C ILE A 405 6.90 -22.33 -36.52
N LEU A 406 7.67 -22.31 -35.42
CA LEU A 406 7.13 -21.89 -34.13
C LEU A 406 6.54 -20.48 -34.23
N PRO A 407 5.49 -20.20 -33.44
CA PRO A 407 5.04 -18.84 -33.28
C PRO A 407 6.22 -17.95 -32.77
N PRO A 408 6.39 -16.74 -33.31
CA PRO A 408 7.53 -15.87 -33.02
C PRO A 408 7.84 -15.67 -31.53
N MET A 409 6.84 -15.53 -30.66
CA MET A 409 7.05 -15.29 -29.22
C MET A 409 7.70 -16.48 -28.52
N ALA A 410 7.45 -17.72 -28.97
CA ALA A 410 8.09 -18.91 -28.41
C ALA A 410 9.55 -19.07 -28.87
N ARG A 411 9.90 -18.53 -30.04
CA ARG A 411 11.25 -18.67 -30.61
C ARG A 411 12.33 -18.08 -29.71
N TYR A 412 12.05 -16.98 -29.02
CA TYR A 412 13.00 -16.34 -28.10
C TYR A 412 13.26 -17.17 -26.84
N SER A 413 12.29 -17.99 -26.41
CA SER A 413 12.43 -18.90 -25.27
C SER A 413 13.06 -20.24 -25.65
N LEU A 414 12.65 -20.80 -26.79
CA LEU A 414 13.04 -22.15 -27.21
C LEU A 414 14.30 -22.17 -28.08
N GLY A 415 14.66 -21.04 -28.69
CA GLY A 415 15.80 -20.96 -29.60
C GLY A 415 15.58 -21.69 -30.92
N PRO A 416 16.66 -22.19 -31.56
CA PRO A 416 16.55 -23.03 -32.75
C PRO A 416 15.71 -24.28 -32.47
N HIS A 417 14.76 -24.57 -33.35
CA HIS A 417 13.82 -25.68 -33.22
C HIS A 417 13.68 -26.42 -34.55
N GLU A 418 13.29 -27.70 -34.48
CA GLU A 418 12.90 -28.46 -35.67
C GLU A 418 11.60 -27.90 -36.26
N PRO A 419 11.42 -27.91 -37.60
CA PRO A 419 10.19 -27.46 -38.22
C PRO A 419 8.96 -28.18 -37.67
N LEU A 420 7.87 -27.44 -37.45
CA LEU A 420 6.58 -28.05 -37.07
C LEU A 420 6.08 -28.98 -38.18
N SER A 421 5.20 -29.92 -37.82
CA SER A 421 4.70 -30.97 -38.72
C SER A 421 3.99 -30.44 -39.96
N GLY A 422 3.46 -29.21 -39.91
CA GLY A 422 2.57 -28.64 -40.92
C GLY A 422 1.12 -29.15 -40.80
N ARG A 423 0.80 -29.87 -39.72
CA ARG A 423 -0.54 -30.38 -39.42
C ARG A 423 -1.23 -29.54 -38.34
N TYR A 424 -2.54 -29.49 -38.42
CA TYR A 424 -3.41 -28.85 -37.43
C TYR A 424 -4.57 -29.75 -37.02
N MET A 425 -5.10 -29.46 -35.85
CA MET A 425 -6.35 -30.03 -35.36
C MET A 425 -7.51 -29.17 -35.87
N LEU A 426 -8.40 -29.78 -36.63
CA LEU A 426 -9.66 -29.19 -37.05
C LEU A 426 -10.74 -29.53 -36.02
N VAL A 427 -11.44 -28.50 -35.55
CA VAL A 427 -12.45 -28.56 -34.51
C VAL A 427 -13.77 -28.10 -35.12
N THR A 428 -14.70 -29.02 -35.30
CA THR A 428 -16.00 -28.78 -35.95
C THR A 428 -17.15 -29.11 -35.00
N ASN A 429 -18.40 -28.84 -35.41
CA ASN A 429 -19.62 -29.15 -34.64
C ASN A 429 -19.65 -28.50 -33.24
N ARG A 430 -19.03 -27.33 -33.10
CA ARG A 430 -19.03 -26.57 -31.85
C ARG A 430 -20.39 -25.89 -31.66
N THR A 431 -21.09 -26.17 -30.56
CA THR A 431 -22.39 -25.55 -30.24
C THR A 431 -22.31 -24.51 -29.13
N GLN A 432 -21.13 -24.34 -28.52
CA GLN A 432 -20.84 -23.36 -27.47
C GLN A 432 -19.41 -22.85 -27.63
N THR A 433 -19.15 -21.63 -27.15
CA THR A 433 -17.85 -20.97 -27.27
C THR A 433 -16.72 -21.70 -26.53
N TRP A 434 -17.01 -22.31 -25.38
CA TRP A 434 -16.04 -23.05 -24.57
C TRP A 434 -15.63 -24.41 -25.16
N MET A 435 -16.34 -24.90 -26.19
CA MET A 435 -16.04 -26.20 -26.78
C MET A 435 -14.78 -26.16 -27.63
N GLY A 436 -13.92 -27.17 -27.49
CA GLY A 436 -12.72 -27.27 -28.29
C GLY A 436 -11.78 -28.39 -27.82
N PRO A 437 -10.55 -28.44 -28.33
CA PRO A 437 -9.60 -29.49 -28.00
C PRO A 437 -9.01 -29.26 -26.61
N ALA A 438 -8.91 -30.34 -25.83
CA ALA A 438 -8.42 -30.27 -24.46
C ALA A 438 -7.45 -31.41 -24.12
N GLN A 439 -6.58 -31.16 -23.13
CA GLN A 439 -5.66 -32.14 -22.57
C GLN A 439 -5.50 -31.92 -21.06
N MET A 440 -5.46 -33.02 -20.29
CA MET A 440 -5.19 -32.97 -18.86
C MET A 440 -3.71 -32.68 -18.61
N ILE A 441 -3.41 -31.76 -17.69
CA ILE A 441 -2.04 -31.33 -17.36
C ILE A 441 -1.75 -31.33 -15.86
N THR A 442 -2.68 -31.78 -15.00
CA THR A 442 -2.53 -31.81 -13.53
C THR A 442 -1.15 -32.27 -13.07
N ASP A 443 -0.72 -33.46 -13.52
CA ASP A 443 0.52 -34.10 -13.05
C ASP A 443 1.79 -33.54 -13.71
N LYS A 444 1.63 -32.54 -14.60
CA LYS A 444 2.72 -31.93 -15.37
C LYS A 444 3.10 -30.53 -14.88
N LEU A 445 2.27 -29.94 -14.01
CA LEU A 445 2.47 -28.62 -13.46
C LEU A 445 3.33 -28.67 -12.20
N LYS A 446 4.24 -27.71 -12.08
CA LYS A 446 5.03 -27.46 -10.87
C LYS A 446 4.63 -26.13 -10.28
N LEU A 447 4.49 -26.08 -8.96
CA LEU A 447 4.14 -24.86 -8.26
C LEU A 447 5.20 -23.79 -8.46
N PHE A 448 4.75 -22.55 -8.54
CA PHE A 448 5.56 -21.34 -8.66
C PHE A 448 6.43 -21.25 -9.94
N LEU A 449 6.33 -22.20 -10.87
CA LEU A 449 6.89 -22.08 -12.21
C LEU A 449 5.95 -21.30 -13.11
N THR A 450 6.51 -20.33 -13.83
CA THR A 450 5.80 -19.63 -14.90
C THR A 450 5.93 -20.39 -16.19
N TYR A 451 4.79 -20.65 -16.81
CA TYR A 451 4.67 -21.32 -18.08
C TYR A 451 4.34 -20.31 -19.17
N GLN A 452 5.05 -20.39 -20.29
CA GLN A 452 4.69 -19.68 -21.51
C GLN A 452 3.78 -20.58 -22.34
N ILE A 453 2.75 -19.96 -22.92
CA ILE A 453 1.84 -20.56 -23.89
C ILE A 453 2.08 -19.92 -25.25
N SER A 454 2.09 -20.74 -26.30
CA SER A 454 2.24 -20.27 -27.67
C SER A 454 1.56 -21.23 -28.65
N VAL A 455 0.72 -20.72 -29.55
CA VAL A 455 -0.02 -21.55 -30.51
C VAL A 455 -0.38 -20.78 -31.78
N TRP A 456 -0.50 -21.51 -32.89
CA TRP A 456 -1.12 -21.02 -34.12
C TRP A 456 -2.60 -21.37 -34.16
N VAL A 457 -3.44 -20.38 -34.45
CA VAL A 457 -4.88 -20.56 -34.63
C VAL A 457 -5.37 -19.95 -35.95
N LYS A 458 -6.40 -20.54 -36.55
CA LYS A 458 -7.10 -20.02 -37.73
C LYS A 458 -8.58 -20.39 -37.69
N LEU A 459 -9.44 -19.54 -38.25
CA LEU A 459 -10.87 -19.80 -38.37
C LEU A 459 -11.22 -20.52 -39.68
N GLY A 460 -12.33 -21.26 -39.68
CA GLY A 460 -13.00 -21.69 -40.91
C GLY A 460 -13.45 -20.52 -41.78
N SER A 461 -13.61 -20.76 -43.09
CA SER A 461 -13.94 -19.72 -44.07
C SER A 461 -15.39 -19.22 -43.97
N GLY A 462 -15.63 -17.98 -44.41
CA GLY A 462 -16.96 -17.38 -44.51
C GLY A 462 -17.34 -16.53 -43.29
N ILE A 463 -16.35 -16.04 -42.55
CA ILE A 463 -16.55 -15.26 -41.33
C ILE A 463 -16.40 -13.76 -41.63
N ASN A 464 -17.46 -12.99 -41.40
CA ASN A 464 -17.53 -11.57 -41.75
C ASN A 464 -17.17 -10.62 -40.60
N SER A 465 -16.85 -11.15 -39.41
CA SER A 465 -16.50 -10.34 -38.25
C SER A 465 -15.39 -10.99 -37.41
N PRO A 466 -14.52 -10.20 -36.78
CA PRO A 466 -13.48 -10.74 -35.91
C PRO A 466 -14.06 -11.64 -34.81
N GLN A 467 -13.35 -12.72 -34.47
CA GLN A 467 -13.73 -13.68 -33.44
C GLN A 467 -12.63 -13.80 -32.40
N ASN A 468 -13.02 -13.87 -31.12
CA ASN A 468 -12.08 -14.16 -30.05
C ASN A 468 -11.75 -15.66 -29.99
N VAL A 469 -10.46 -15.99 -29.91
CA VAL A 469 -9.93 -17.33 -29.66
C VAL A 469 -8.97 -17.27 -28.48
N ASN A 470 -9.08 -18.22 -27.56
CA ASN A 470 -8.37 -18.19 -26.29
C ASN A 470 -7.84 -19.58 -25.93
N VAL A 471 -6.59 -19.64 -25.44
CA VAL A 471 -6.06 -20.82 -24.74
C VAL A 471 -6.39 -20.66 -23.24
N ALA A 472 -7.32 -21.47 -22.75
CA ALA A 472 -7.82 -21.39 -21.39
C ALA A 472 -7.33 -22.57 -20.54
N LEU A 473 -7.17 -22.33 -19.24
CA LEU A 473 -6.93 -23.37 -18.25
C LEU A 473 -8.12 -23.47 -17.30
N GLY A 474 -8.57 -24.71 -17.07
CA GLY A 474 -9.52 -25.03 -16.01
C GLY A 474 -8.76 -25.63 -14.82
N ILE A 475 -8.59 -24.86 -13.75
CA ILE A 475 -7.86 -25.26 -12.54
C ILE A 475 -8.86 -25.32 -11.38
N ASP A 476 -9.20 -26.51 -10.92
CA ASP A 476 -10.20 -26.73 -9.85
C ASP A 476 -11.51 -25.96 -10.07
N SER A 477 -11.99 -25.98 -11.31
CA SER A 477 -13.17 -25.25 -11.80
C SER A 477 -13.04 -23.73 -11.88
N GLN A 478 -11.85 -23.18 -11.62
CA GLN A 478 -11.51 -21.78 -11.89
C GLN A 478 -10.97 -21.65 -13.30
N TRP A 479 -11.44 -20.61 -13.99
CA TRP A 479 -10.96 -20.26 -15.32
C TRP A 479 -9.72 -19.37 -15.19
N VAL A 480 -8.63 -19.78 -15.84
CA VAL A 480 -7.40 -18.99 -15.93
C VAL A 480 -7.09 -18.73 -17.39
N ASN A 481 -6.82 -17.47 -17.71
CA ASN A 481 -6.45 -17.07 -19.06
C ASN A 481 -5.02 -17.52 -19.37
N GLY A 482 -4.84 -18.23 -20.47
CA GLY A 482 -3.53 -18.64 -20.97
C GLY A 482 -3.04 -17.81 -22.15
N GLY A 483 -3.85 -16.86 -22.63
CA GLY A 483 -3.58 -16.00 -23.78
C GLY A 483 -4.76 -16.00 -24.77
N GLN A 484 -4.99 -14.87 -25.43
CA GLN A 484 -6.09 -14.74 -26.38
C GLN A 484 -5.84 -13.73 -27.48
N VAL A 485 -6.60 -13.86 -28.56
CA VAL A 485 -6.49 -13.01 -29.75
C VAL A 485 -7.85 -12.87 -30.43
N GLU A 486 -8.11 -11.70 -31.02
CA GLU A 486 -9.26 -11.47 -31.89
C GLU A 486 -8.82 -11.52 -33.36
N ILE A 487 -9.42 -12.42 -34.16
CA ILE A 487 -8.92 -12.78 -35.50
C ILE A 487 -10.02 -12.95 -36.54
N ASN A 488 -9.64 -12.85 -37.82
CA ASN A 488 -10.48 -13.19 -38.97
C ASN A 488 -10.06 -14.53 -39.60
N ASP A 489 -10.72 -14.95 -40.69
CA ASP A 489 -10.47 -16.21 -41.41
C ASP A 489 -9.39 -16.14 -42.51
N ASP A 490 -8.70 -15.00 -42.62
CA ASP A 490 -7.73 -14.71 -43.68
C ASP A 490 -6.43 -15.52 -43.51
N LYS A 491 -5.84 -15.55 -42.32
CA LYS A 491 -4.52 -16.13 -42.06
C LYS A 491 -4.41 -16.85 -40.72
N TRP A 492 -3.26 -17.48 -40.51
CA TRP A 492 -2.87 -18.03 -39.21
C TRP A 492 -2.43 -16.90 -38.28
N HIS A 493 -2.89 -16.95 -37.04
CA HIS A 493 -2.61 -15.98 -36.01
C HIS A 493 -1.93 -16.65 -34.82
N GLU A 494 -1.01 -15.93 -34.20
CA GLU A 494 -0.33 -16.37 -32.99
C GLU A 494 -1.18 -15.99 -31.77
N ILE A 495 -1.35 -16.93 -30.84
CA ILE A 495 -1.69 -16.62 -29.45
C ILE A 495 -0.42 -16.83 -28.62
N GLY A 496 -0.05 -15.81 -27.85
CA GLY A 496 0.97 -15.89 -26.82
C GLY A 496 0.37 -15.47 -25.49
N GLY A 497 0.76 -16.15 -24.43
CA GLY A 497 0.34 -15.79 -23.07
C GLY A 497 1.12 -16.58 -22.03
N SER A 498 0.71 -16.45 -20.77
CA SER A 498 1.44 -17.07 -19.67
C SER A 498 0.54 -17.33 -18.48
N PHE A 499 0.94 -18.28 -17.64
CA PHE A 499 0.25 -18.55 -16.38
C PHE A 499 1.22 -19.14 -15.35
N ARG A 500 0.77 -19.17 -14.10
CA ARG A 500 1.43 -19.85 -12.99
C ARG A 500 0.39 -20.49 -12.08
N VAL A 501 0.78 -21.57 -11.43
CA VAL A 501 0.00 -22.19 -10.37
C VAL A 501 0.76 -22.10 -9.06
N GLU A 502 0.15 -21.51 -8.04
CA GLU A 502 0.78 -21.25 -6.73
C GLU A 502 0.22 -22.14 -5.60
N LYS A 503 -0.82 -22.94 -5.90
CA LYS A 503 -1.43 -23.92 -5.00
C LYS A 503 -1.64 -25.23 -5.74
N GLN A 504 -1.39 -26.36 -5.08
CA GLN A 504 -1.52 -27.67 -5.71
C GLN A 504 -2.95 -27.89 -6.23
N PRO A 505 -3.14 -28.02 -7.55
CA PRO A 505 -4.48 -28.23 -8.09
C PRO A 505 -4.87 -29.69 -7.93
N SER A 506 -6.15 -29.94 -7.63
CA SER A 506 -6.71 -31.29 -7.69
C SER A 506 -6.94 -31.74 -9.13
N LYS A 507 -7.27 -30.79 -10.01
CA LYS A 507 -7.50 -30.99 -11.44
C LYS A 507 -7.08 -29.77 -12.23
N ALA A 508 -6.20 -29.95 -13.21
CA ALA A 508 -5.85 -28.94 -14.19
C ALA A 508 -5.94 -29.49 -15.61
N LEU A 509 -6.63 -28.76 -16.49
CA LEU A 509 -6.68 -29.06 -17.92
C LEU A 509 -6.47 -27.78 -18.72
N VAL A 510 -5.82 -27.91 -19.87
CA VAL A 510 -5.76 -26.84 -20.88
C VAL A 510 -6.70 -27.16 -22.01
N TYR A 511 -7.33 -26.14 -22.56
CA TYR A 511 -8.23 -26.26 -23.69
C TYR A 511 -8.24 -24.99 -24.51
N ILE A 512 -8.61 -25.09 -25.78
CA ILE A 512 -8.72 -23.94 -26.66
C ILE A 512 -10.20 -23.70 -26.91
N GLN A 513 -10.62 -22.47 -26.66
CA GLN A 513 -12.00 -22.03 -26.78
C GLN A 513 -12.10 -20.80 -27.69
N GLY A 514 -13.34 -20.38 -27.98
CA GLY A 514 -13.63 -19.55 -29.14
C GLY A 514 -13.43 -20.36 -30.43
N PRO A 515 -13.81 -19.83 -31.61
CA PRO A 515 -14.65 -18.67 -31.89
C PRO A 515 -16.13 -18.87 -31.46
N SER A 516 -17.06 -18.06 -31.97
CA SER A 516 -18.50 -18.25 -31.78
C SER A 516 -18.98 -19.66 -32.13
N SER A 517 -20.13 -20.07 -31.58
CA SER A 517 -20.78 -21.36 -31.91
C SER A 517 -20.99 -21.49 -33.42
N GLY A 518 -20.79 -22.70 -33.96
CA GLY A 518 -20.93 -23.02 -35.38
C GLY A 518 -19.72 -22.64 -36.25
N VAL A 519 -18.73 -21.94 -35.71
CA VAL A 519 -17.51 -21.59 -36.45
C VAL A 519 -16.41 -22.62 -36.15
N ASP A 520 -15.85 -23.17 -37.22
CA ASP A 520 -14.74 -24.12 -37.16
C ASP A 520 -13.45 -23.45 -36.68
N LEU A 521 -12.68 -24.18 -35.88
CA LEU A 521 -11.40 -23.74 -35.34
C LEU A 521 -10.28 -24.67 -35.81
N MET A 522 -9.17 -24.08 -36.23
CA MET A 522 -7.93 -24.78 -36.60
C MET A 522 -6.85 -24.43 -35.58
N VAL A 523 -6.18 -25.45 -35.03
CA VAL A 523 -5.16 -25.30 -33.98
C VAL A 523 -3.89 -26.03 -34.39
N ALA A 524 -2.74 -25.36 -34.37
CA ALA A 524 -1.45 -25.98 -34.67
C ALA A 524 -0.34 -25.58 -33.70
N GLY A 525 0.53 -26.55 -33.40
CA GLY A 525 1.81 -26.30 -32.75
C GLY A 525 1.74 -25.78 -31.32
N LEU A 526 0.68 -26.07 -30.56
CA LEU A 526 0.52 -25.57 -29.18
C LEU A 526 1.70 -26.00 -28.28
N GLN A 527 2.43 -25.02 -27.78
CA GLN A 527 3.53 -25.17 -26.82
C GLN A 527 3.12 -24.64 -25.46
N ILE A 528 3.38 -25.43 -24.42
CA ILE A 528 3.30 -24.97 -23.03
C ILE A 528 4.56 -25.45 -22.30
N PHE A 529 5.40 -24.53 -21.85
CA PHE A 529 6.69 -24.89 -21.24
C PHE A 529 7.10 -23.88 -20.16
N PRO A 530 7.82 -24.34 -19.11
CA PRO A 530 8.35 -23.44 -18.10
C PRO A 530 9.51 -22.61 -18.67
N VAL A 531 9.59 -21.34 -18.28
CA VAL A 531 10.57 -20.38 -18.82
C VAL A 531 11.82 -20.23 -17.97
N ASP A 532 12.99 -20.16 -18.62
CA ASP A 532 14.28 -19.89 -17.94
C ASP A 532 14.53 -18.38 -17.81
N ARG A 533 14.10 -17.82 -16.68
CA ARG A 533 14.23 -16.40 -16.35
C ARG A 533 15.68 -15.97 -16.17
N LEU A 534 16.52 -16.85 -15.63
CA LEU A 534 17.93 -16.54 -15.38
C LEU A 534 18.71 -16.44 -16.68
N ALA A 535 18.45 -17.35 -17.63
CA ALA A 535 19.00 -17.26 -18.97
C ALA A 535 18.55 -15.97 -19.67
N ARG A 536 17.27 -15.59 -19.53
CA ARG A 536 16.75 -14.34 -20.10
C ARG A 536 17.40 -13.10 -19.47
N ILE A 537 17.51 -12.99 -18.15
CA ILE A 537 18.18 -11.88 -17.47
C ILE A 537 19.66 -11.78 -17.87
N LYS A 538 20.36 -12.92 -18.03
CA LYS A 538 21.74 -12.93 -18.51
C LYS A 538 21.86 -12.38 -19.94
N HIS A 539 20.88 -12.66 -20.80
CA HIS A 539 20.81 -12.06 -22.13
C HIS A 539 20.57 -10.56 -22.05
N LEU A 540 19.58 -10.12 -21.27
CA LEU A 540 19.21 -8.71 -21.10
C LEU A 540 20.37 -7.87 -20.55
N ARG A 541 21.11 -8.37 -19.55
CA ARG A 541 22.32 -7.70 -19.04
C ARG A 541 23.34 -7.38 -20.15
N ARG A 542 23.53 -8.30 -21.10
CA ARG A 542 24.44 -8.08 -22.25
C ARG A 542 23.87 -7.09 -23.25
N GLN A 543 22.54 -7.06 -23.43
CA GLN A 543 21.89 -6.06 -24.28
C GLN A 543 21.97 -4.67 -23.64
N SER A 544 21.65 -4.55 -22.34
CA SER A 544 21.75 -3.30 -21.59
C SER A 544 23.17 -2.74 -21.58
N ASP A 545 24.22 -3.56 -21.54
CA ASP A 545 25.60 -3.10 -21.65
C ASP A 545 25.89 -2.37 -22.98
N LYS A 546 25.26 -2.83 -24.06
CA LYS A 546 25.36 -2.21 -25.40
C LYS A 546 24.52 -0.94 -25.51
N ILE A 547 23.32 -0.94 -24.94
CA ILE A 547 22.30 0.10 -25.14
C ILE A 547 22.42 1.23 -24.13
N ARG A 548 22.78 0.93 -22.87
CA ARG A 548 22.67 1.84 -21.73
C ARG A 548 24.01 2.32 -21.18
N ARG A 549 25.14 1.81 -21.68
CA ARG A 549 26.47 2.26 -21.26
C ARG A 549 27.23 2.88 -22.42
N SER A 550 27.98 3.93 -22.10
CA SER A 550 28.89 4.60 -23.02
C SER A 550 30.34 4.39 -22.59
N ASP A 551 31.26 4.46 -23.56
CA ASP A 551 32.70 4.49 -23.29
C ASP A 551 33.08 5.89 -22.79
N VAL A 552 33.89 5.95 -21.72
CA VAL A 552 34.26 7.19 -21.02
C VAL A 552 35.78 7.21 -20.85
N ILE A 553 36.38 8.36 -21.13
CA ILE A 553 37.81 8.64 -20.96
C ILE A 553 37.93 9.83 -20.01
N LEU A 554 38.40 9.59 -18.78
CA LEU A 554 38.77 10.65 -17.85
C LEU A 554 40.19 11.12 -18.18
N LYS A 555 40.36 12.41 -18.46
CA LYS A 555 41.67 13.05 -18.64
C LYS A 555 41.99 13.89 -17.42
N PHE A 556 43.11 13.61 -16.76
CA PHE A 556 43.51 14.32 -15.55
C PHE A 556 44.49 15.45 -15.90
N SER A 557 44.24 16.64 -15.35
CA SER A 557 45.08 17.83 -15.56
C SER A 557 45.35 18.56 -14.24
N GLY A 558 46.32 19.48 -14.21
CA GLY A 558 46.50 20.41 -13.07
C GLY A 558 47.39 19.92 -11.92
N ALA A 559 47.98 18.72 -12.01
CA ALA A 559 49.01 18.23 -11.09
C ALA A 559 50.29 17.83 -11.85
N ASP A 560 51.43 17.80 -11.15
CA ASP A 560 52.73 17.48 -11.73
C ASP A 560 52.72 16.07 -12.35
N ALA A 561 53.15 15.93 -13.62
CA ALA A 561 52.96 14.69 -14.39
C ALA A 561 53.65 13.47 -13.74
N SER A 562 54.72 13.72 -12.96
CA SER A 562 55.44 12.73 -12.15
C SER A 562 54.63 12.19 -10.96
N LYS A 563 53.68 12.96 -10.41
CA LYS A 563 52.81 12.56 -9.29
C LYS A 563 51.56 11.79 -9.74
N LEU A 564 51.18 11.90 -11.01
CA LEU A 564 49.97 11.31 -11.58
C LEU A 564 50.21 9.93 -12.21
N SER A 565 51.42 9.67 -12.73
CA SER A 565 51.74 8.39 -13.33
C SER A 565 51.65 7.25 -12.29
N GLY A 566 50.78 6.27 -12.55
CA GLY A 566 50.53 5.16 -11.62
C GLY A 566 49.64 5.51 -10.42
N ALA A 567 49.04 6.70 -10.36
CA ALA A 567 48.04 7.04 -9.35
C ALA A 567 46.80 6.13 -9.50
N THR A 568 46.25 5.67 -8.38
CA THR A 568 45.05 4.82 -8.39
C THR A 568 43.81 5.68 -8.61
N VAL A 569 42.94 5.24 -9.52
CA VAL A 569 41.64 5.87 -9.81
C VAL A 569 40.54 4.92 -9.35
N LYS A 570 39.58 5.44 -8.58
CA LYS A 570 38.34 4.74 -8.21
C LYS A 570 37.14 5.55 -8.64
N VAL A 571 36.37 5.01 -9.58
CA VAL A 571 35.15 5.59 -10.11
C VAL A 571 33.95 4.88 -9.51
N ARG A 572 33.00 5.66 -8.98
CA ARG A 572 31.73 5.17 -8.47
C ARG A 572 30.59 6.01 -9.00
N GLN A 573 29.63 5.36 -9.66
CA GLN A 573 28.36 6.01 -9.98
C GLN A 573 27.57 6.26 -8.69
N THR A 574 27.08 7.49 -8.54
CA THR A 574 26.30 7.93 -7.38
C THR A 574 24.80 7.97 -7.69
N ARG A 575 24.42 8.23 -8.95
CA ARG A 575 23.03 8.22 -9.42
C ARG A 575 22.96 7.71 -10.86
N ASN A 576 22.07 6.77 -11.14
CA ASN A 576 21.71 6.40 -12.50
C ASN A 576 20.68 7.40 -13.05
N SER A 577 20.80 7.82 -14.32
CA SER A 577 19.86 8.76 -14.94
C SER A 577 18.58 8.11 -15.48
N PHE A 578 18.55 6.78 -15.64
CA PHE A 578 17.37 6.06 -16.09
C PHE A 578 16.18 6.30 -15.14
N PRO A 579 15.03 6.75 -15.63
CA PRO A 579 13.84 6.98 -14.83
C PRO A 579 13.30 5.69 -14.18
N VAL A 580 13.29 5.68 -12.85
CA VAL A 580 12.63 4.67 -12.02
C VAL A 580 11.81 5.41 -10.97
N GLY A 581 10.51 5.46 -11.19
CA GLY A 581 9.56 6.12 -10.31
C GLY A 581 8.57 5.17 -9.65
N THR A 582 7.68 5.75 -8.85
CA THR A 582 6.57 5.01 -8.23
C THR A 582 5.32 5.89 -8.11
N CYS A 583 4.16 5.24 -8.02
CA CYS A 583 2.93 5.85 -7.57
C CYS A 583 3.03 6.22 -6.08
N ILE A 584 2.55 7.41 -5.75
CA ILE A 584 2.36 7.91 -4.39
C ILE A 584 0.93 8.47 -4.26
N SER A 585 0.41 8.51 -3.04
CA SER A 585 -0.89 9.10 -2.71
C SER A 585 -0.76 10.13 -1.60
N ARG A 586 -1.76 11.01 -1.45
CA ARG A 586 -1.73 12.04 -0.41
C ARG A 586 -1.66 11.44 1.00
N SER A 587 -2.37 10.34 1.26
CA SER A 587 -2.33 9.68 2.58
C SER A 587 -1.01 8.95 2.84
N SER A 588 -0.35 8.43 1.80
CA SER A 588 0.93 7.73 1.95
C SER A 588 2.07 8.64 2.41
N ILE A 589 2.06 9.91 1.99
CA ILE A 589 3.12 10.88 2.34
C ILE A 589 3.03 11.41 3.79
N ASP A 590 1.96 11.06 4.53
CA ASP A 590 1.89 11.30 5.98
C ASP A 590 2.71 10.27 6.79
N ASN A 591 3.24 9.23 6.14
CA ASN A 591 4.14 8.25 6.74
C ASN A 591 5.59 8.60 6.40
N GLU A 592 6.36 8.99 7.41
CA GLU A 592 7.75 9.38 7.24
C GLU A 592 8.65 8.22 6.74
N ASP A 593 8.35 6.97 7.10
CA ASP A 593 9.15 5.81 6.64
C ASP A 593 8.88 5.53 5.15
N PHE A 594 7.64 5.75 4.71
CA PHE A 594 7.27 5.70 3.29
C PHE A 594 8.01 6.78 2.50
N VAL A 595 8.00 8.02 2.99
CA VAL A 595 8.68 9.15 2.33
C VAL A 595 10.19 8.92 2.27
N ASP A 596 10.81 8.45 3.34
CA ASP A 596 12.24 8.15 3.37
C ASP A 596 12.62 7.05 2.37
N PHE A 597 11.83 5.97 2.31
CA PHE A 597 12.04 4.93 1.31
C PHE A 597 11.85 5.47 -0.11
N PHE A 598 10.81 6.27 -0.33
CA PHE A 598 10.50 6.86 -1.63
C PHE A 598 11.65 7.75 -2.14
N LEU A 599 12.06 8.75 -1.35
CA LEU A 599 13.09 9.72 -1.72
C LEU A 599 14.46 9.06 -1.93
N LYS A 600 14.75 7.99 -1.20
CA LYS A 600 16.01 7.23 -1.34
C LYS A 600 16.03 6.39 -2.61
N ASN A 601 14.88 5.89 -3.06
CA ASN A 601 14.82 4.82 -4.05
C ASN A 601 14.19 5.20 -5.38
N PHE A 602 13.55 6.35 -5.53
CA PHE A 602 12.90 6.74 -6.77
C PHE A 602 13.32 8.15 -7.19
N ASN A 603 13.34 8.40 -8.50
CA ASN A 603 13.63 9.73 -9.06
C ASN A 603 12.43 10.33 -9.83
N TRP A 604 11.33 9.59 -9.92
CA TRP A 604 10.07 9.99 -10.54
C TRP A 604 8.87 9.63 -9.65
N ALA A 605 7.78 10.37 -9.80
CA ALA A 605 6.51 10.11 -9.13
C ALA A 605 5.32 10.22 -10.09
N VAL A 606 4.28 9.46 -9.80
CA VAL A 606 2.94 9.62 -10.37
C VAL A 606 1.93 9.64 -9.22
N PHE A 607 0.86 10.41 -9.36
CA PHE A 607 -0.14 10.54 -8.31
C PHE A 607 -1.26 9.55 -8.59
N GLY A 608 -1.58 8.68 -7.63
CA GLY A 608 -2.47 7.55 -7.87
C GLY A 608 -3.89 7.98 -8.22
N ASN A 609 -4.40 9.01 -7.54
CA ASN A 609 -5.76 9.51 -7.75
C ASN A 609 -5.86 11.04 -7.80
N GLU A 610 -4.90 11.75 -7.21
CA GLU A 610 -5.03 13.16 -6.82
C GLU A 610 -5.13 14.13 -8.00
N LEU A 611 -4.90 13.64 -9.22
CA LEU A 611 -5.14 14.36 -10.46
C LEU A 611 -6.33 13.86 -11.27
N LYS A 612 -6.88 12.68 -10.99
CA LYS A 612 -8.04 12.14 -11.73
C LYS A 612 -9.24 13.06 -11.54
N TRP A 613 -10.09 13.17 -12.56
CA TRP A 613 -11.20 14.14 -12.53
C TRP A 613 -12.13 13.89 -11.34
N TYR A 614 -12.45 12.64 -11.03
CA TYR A 614 -13.29 12.31 -9.87
C TYR A 614 -12.68 12.70 -8.52
N TRP A 615 -11.36 12.87 -8.44
CA TRP A 615 -10.70 13.32 -7.20
C TRP A 615 -10.67 14.85 -7.13
N THR A 616 -10.32 15.49 -8.24
CA THR A 616 -10.22 16.96 -8.29
C THR A 616 -11.57 17.66 -8.35
N GLU A 617 -12.63 16.98 -8.80
CA GLU A 617 -14.01 17.48 -8.86
C GLU A 617 -15.03 16.32 -8.73
N PRO A 618 -15.17 15.73 -7.52
CA PRO A 618 -16.12 14.64 -7.27
C PRO A 618 -17.57 15.05 -7.52
N GLU A 619 -17.91 16.29 -7.16
CA GLU A 619 -19.19 16.93 -7.44
C GLU A 619 -18.94 18.23 -8.21
N GLN A 620 -19.86 18.57 -9.12
CA GLN A 620 -19.75 19.75 -9.96
C GLN A 620 -19.49 21.01 -9.12
N GLY A 621 -18.39 21.71 -9.42
CA GLY A 621 -18.00 22.95 -8.74
C GLY A 621 -17.31 22.76 -7.38
N LYS A 622 -17.23 21.54 -6.83
CA LYS A 622 -16.48 21.23 -5.59
C LYS A 622 -15.07 20.78 -5.93
N LEU A 623 -14.16 21.74 -6.08
CA LEU A 623 -12.77 21.48 -6.49
C LEU A 623 -11.86 21.10 -5.31
N ASN A 624 -10.99 20.10 -5.53
CA ASN A 624 -9.92 19.72 -4.63
C ASN A 624 -8.58 19.62 -5.39
N TYR A 625 -7.77 20.67 -5.32
CA TYR A 625 -6.40 20.67 -5.86
C TYR A 625 -5.31 20.59 -4.80
N GLN A 626 -5.67 20.78 -3.52
CA GLN A 626 -4.73 20.87 -2.42
C GLN A 626 -3.87 19.61 -2.30
N ASP A 627 -4.48 18.43 -2.48
CA ASP A 627 -3.76 17.17 -2.36
C ASP A 627 -2.65 17.02 -3.42
N ALA A 628 -2.94 17.38 -4.66
CA ALA A 628 -1.94 17.37 -5.74
C ALA A 628 -0.86 18.45 -5.55
N ASP A 629 -1.24 19.63 -5.03
CA ASP A 629 -0.26 20.69 -4.71
C ASP A 629 0.71 20.26 -3.60
N ASP A 630 0.21 19.63 -2.53
CA ASP A 630 1.03 19.09 -1.44
C ASP A 630 2.06 18.08 -1.98
N MET A 631 1.61 17.17 -2.84
CA MET A 631 2.46 16.13 -3.42
C MET A 631 3.49 16.72 -4.42
N LEU A 632 3.11 17.71 -5.22
CA LEU A 632 4.05 18.45 -6.08
C LEU A 632 5.11 19.19 -5.26
N ASN A 633 4.73 19.77 -4.12
CA ASN A 633 5.68 20.44 -3.22
C ASN A 633 6.70 19.46 -2.64
N LEU A 634 6.26 18.26 -2.22
CA LEU A 634 7.17 17.19 -1.78
C LEU A 634 8.14 16.80 -2.91
N CYS A 635 7.63 16.57 -4.12
CA CYS A 635 8.45 16.12 -5.25
C CYS A 635 9.46 17.18 -5.67
N SER A 636 9.01 18.42 -5.90
CA SER A 636 9.87 19.53 -6.34
C SER A 636 10.94 19.89 -5.32
N SER A 637 10.62 19.88 -4.02
CA SER A 637 11.60 20.14 -2.94
C SER A 637 12.71 19.08 -2.86
N ASN A 638 12.48 17.89 -3.43
CA ASN A 638 13.41 16.77 -3.41
C ASN A 638 13.95 16.37 -4.79
N ASN A 639 13.77 17.21 -5.81
CA ASN A 639 14.21 16.96 -7.19
C ASN A 639 13.67 15.63 -7.77
N ILE A 640 12.39 15.35 -7.50
CA ILE A 640 11.64 14.24 -8.08
C ILE A 640 10.79 14.78 -9.23
N GLU A 641 10.96 14.18 -10.41
CA GLU A 641 10.15 14.49 -11.59
C GLU A 641 8.76 13.86 -11.49
N THR A 642 7.76 14.46 -12.12
CA THR A 642 6.36 14.02 -11.96
C THR A 642 5.65 13.78 -13.29
N ARG A 643 4.80 12.75 -13.32
CA ARG A 643 3.82 12.49 -14.38
C ARG A 643 2.41 12.81 -13.89
N GLY A 644 1.68 13.56 -14.71
CA GLY A 644 0.29 13.90 -14.47
C GLY A 644 -0.64 12.78 -14.94
N HIS A 645 -1.20 12.04 -14.00
CA HIS A 645 -2.11 10.92 -14.27
C HIS A 645 -3.46 11.15 -13.59
N CYS A 646 -4.56 11.34 -14.31
CA CYS A 646 -4.65 11.61 -15.74
C CYS A 646 -5.60 12.80 -15.97
N ILE A 647 -5.61 13.36 -17.18
CA ILE A 647 -6.54 14.47 -17.49
C ILE A 647 -7.96 13.92 -17.63
N PHE A 648 -8.12 12.86 -18.43
CA PHE A 648 -9.37 12.15 -18.70
C PHE A 648 -9.18 10.62 -18.61
N TRP A 649 -10.28 9.91 -18.36
CA TRP A 649 -10.33 8.45 -18.35
C TRP A 649 -11.61 7.98 -19.04
N GLU A 650 -11.48 7.17 -20.10
CA GLU A 650 -12.61 6.82 -20.99
C GLU A 650 -13.61 5.80 -20.41
N VAL A 651 -13.22 5.05 -19.40
CA VAL A 651 -14.04 3.96 -18.86
C VAL A 651 -15.22 4.56 -18.11
N GLN A 652 -16.45 4.31 -18.58
CA GLN A 652 -17.65 4.95 -18.02
C GLN A 652 -17.80 4.80 -16.50
N ALA A 653 -17.36 3.66 -15.94
CA ALA A 653 -17.42 3.41 -14.50
C ALA A 653 -16.54 4.36 -13.66
N THR A 654 -15.54 5.01 -14.26
CA THR A 654 -14.62 5.94 -13.60
C THR A 654 -15.04 7.40 -13.74
N VAL A 655 -16.03 7.66 -14.60
CA VAL A 655 -16.56 9.01 -14.86
C VAL A 655 -17.62 9.37 -13.82
N GLN A 656 -17.56 10.57 -13.25
CA GLN A 656 -18.48 11.02 -12.19
C GLN A 656 -19.94 11.04 -12.67
N GLN A 657 -20.89 10.73 -11.77
CA GLN A 657 -22.31 10.67 -12.13
C GLN A 657 -22.86 11.98 -12.72
N TRP A 658 -22.37 13.14 -12.27
CA TRP A 658 -22.84 14.43 -12.78
C TRP A 658 -22.38 14.66 -14.24
N ILE A 659 -21.17 14.22 -14.60
CA ILE A 659 -20.68 14.19 -16.00
C ILE A 659 -21.47 13.19 -16.85
N GLN A 660 -21.75 12.00 -16.32
CA GLN A 660 -22.51 10.98 -17.04
C GLN A 660 -23.93 11.45 -17.42
N LYS A 661 -24.54 12.34 -16.64
CA LYS A 661 -25.89 12.88 -16.87
C LYS A 661 -25.94 14.06 -17.85
N MET A 662 -24.79 14.63 -18.22
CA MET A 662 -24.74 15.79 -19.11
C MET A 662 -25.14 15.43 -20.55
N ASN A 663 -25.84 16.39 -21.19
CA ASN A 663 -26.02 16.41 -22.64
C ASN A 663 -24.68 16.77 -23.33
N GLN A 664 -24.64 16.63 -24.66
CA GLN A 664 -23.43 16.84 -25.45
C GLN A 664 -22.83 18.24 -25.30
N THR A 665 -23.65 19.29 -25.30
CA THR A 665 -23.18 20.69 -25.20
C THR A 665 -22.54 20.96 -23.85
N ASP A 666 -23.24 20.62 -22.76
CA ASP A 666 -22.75 20.84 -21.39
C ASP A 666 -21.50 20.00 -21.11
N LEU A 667 -21.47 18.77 -21.62
CA LEU A 667 -20.29 17.89 -21.51
C LEU A 667 -19.09 18.46 -22.25
N ASN A 668 -19.29 18.99 -23.47
CA ASN A 668 -18.20 19.62 -24.21
C ASN A 668 -17.64 20.83 -23.45
N THR A 669 -18.51 21.68 -22.90
CA THR A 669 -18.09 22.79 -22.04
C THR A 669 -17.33 22.31 -20.81
N ALA A 670 -17.80 21.26 -20.13
CA ALA A 670 -17.11 20.68 -18.98
C ALA A 670 -15.71 20.15 -19.35
N VAL A 671 -15.56 19.46 -20.49
CA VAL A 671 -14.27 18.97 -20.99
C VAL A 671 -13.31 20.14 -21.28
N GLN A 672 -13.76 21.20 -21.94
CA GLN A 672 -12.91 22.38 -22.21
C GLN A 672 -12.52 23.11 -20.92
N ASN A 673 -13.44 23.23 -19.96
CA ASN A 673 -13.16 23.81 -18.66
C ASN A 673 -12.14 22.99 -17.87
N ARG A 674 -12.24 21.66 -17.93
CA ARG A 674 -11.28 20.75 -17.30
C ARG A 674 -9.88 20.91 -17.89
N LEU A 675 -9.75 20.87 -19.22
CA LEU A 675 -8.47 21.12 -19.92
C LEU A 675 -7.87 22.45 -19.49
N THR A 676 -8.65 23.52 -19.58
CA THR A 676 -8.20 24.89 -19.29
C THR A 676 -7.81 25.07 -17.83
N SER A 677 -8.63 24.60 -16.88
CA SER A 677 -8.38 24.79 -15.45
C SER A 677 -7.18 23.97 -14.96
N LEU A 678 -7.12 22.69 -15.32
CA LEU A 678 -6.04 21.81 -14.87
C LEU A 678 -4.70 22.22 -15.48
N LEU A 679 -4.63 22.38 -16.80
CA LEU A 679 -3.36 22.58 -17.48
C LEU A 679 -2.80 23.99 -17.29
N ASN A 680 -3.65 25.02 -17.13
CA ASN A 680 -3.14 26.34 -16.76
C ASN A 680 -2.58 26.37 -15.33
N ARG A 681 -3.21 25.65 -14.39
CA ARG A 681 -2.74 25.56 -12.99
C ARG A 681 -1.39 24.87 -12.90
N TYR A 682 -1.22 23.78 -13.64
CA TYR A 682 -0.06 22.90 -13.54
C TYR A 682 0.92 23.02 -14.71
N LYS A 683 0.82 24.10 -15.49
CA LYS A 683 1.68 24.36 -16.64
C LYS A 683 3.17 24.25 -16.25
N GLY A 684 3.89 23.35 -16.91
CA GLY A 684 5.32 23.11 -16.70
C GLY A 684 5.68 22.39 -15.39
N LYS A 685 4.69 21.93 -14.61
CA LYS A 685 4.93 21.21 -13.35
C LYS A 685 5.00 19.69 -13.50
N PHE A 686 4.35 19.13 -14.52
CA PHE A 686 4.45 17.71 -14.86
C PHE A 686 5.22 17.55 -16.17
N LYS A 687 6.15 16.60 -16.21
CA LYS A 687 6.93 16.32 -17.42
C LYS A 687 6.11 15.57 -18.44
N HIS A 688 5.26 14.66 -17.99
CA HIS A 688 4.37 13.86 -18.82
C HIS A 688 2.92 14.06 -18.39
N TYR A 689 1.99 13.93 -19.33
CA TYR A 689 0.56 13.76 -19.03
C TYR A 689 -0.01 12.55 -19.74
N ASP A 690 -0.73 11.72 -18.99
CA ASP A 690 -1.66 10.76 -19.57
C ASP A 690 -2.93 11.54 -19.92
N VAL A 691 -3.13 11.82 -21.21
CA VAL A 691 -4.18 12.76 -21.66
C VAL A 691 -5.56 12.14 -21.52
N ASN A 692 -5.72 10.94 -22.06
CA ASN A 692 -6.98 10.21 -22.01
C ASN A 692 -6.66 8.72 -21.82
N ASN A 693 -6.91 8.23 -20.62
CA ASN A 693 -6.52 6.90 -20.17
C ASN A 693 -7.46 5.82 -20.73
N GLU A 694 -6.91 4.66 -21.09
CA GLU A 694 -7.65 3.42 -21.44
C GLU A 694 -8.62 3.57 -22.62
N MET A 695 -8.14 4.17 -23.71
CA MET A 695 -8.92 4.42 -24.92
C MET A 695 -9.25 3.16 -25.71
N LEU A 696 -8.55 2.04 -25.48
CA LEU A 696 -8.89 0.73 -26.04
C LEU A 696 -10.05 0.04 -25.31
N HIS A 697 -10.29 0.38 -24.05
CA HIS A 697 -11.32 -0.26 -23.21
C HIS A 697 -12.57 0.59 -23.00
N GLY A 698 -12.44 1.91 -23.08
CA GLY A 698 -13.56 2.85 -22.94
C GLY A 698 -13.74 3.76 -24.15
N SER A 699 -14.95 4.32 -24.29
CA SER A 699 -15.30 5.27 -25.35
C SER A 699 -16.27 6.37 -24.88
N PHE A 700 -16.40 6.60 -23.57
CA PHE A 700 -17.42 7.49 -23.01
C PHE A 700 -17.43 8.88 -23.65
N TYR A 701 -16.26 9.53 -23.77
CA TYR A 701 -16.20 10.88 -24.34
C TYR A 701 -16.40 10.83 -25.86
N GLN A 702 -15.82 9.84 -26.53
CA GLN A 702 -15.95 9.65 -27.97
C GLN A 702 -17.41 9.45 -28.41
N ASP A 703 -18.15 8.61 -27.68
CA ASP A 703 -19.53 8.25 -28.03
C ASP A 703 -20.48 9.43 -27.82
N LYS A 704 -20.19 10.30 -26.85
CA LYS A 704 -21.02 11.48 -26.55
C LYS A 704 -20.63 12.74 -27.32
N LEU A 705 -19.35 12.95 -27.57
CA LEU A 705 -18.82 14.20 -28.17
C LEU A 705 -18.38 14.03 -29.62
N GLY A 706 -18.30 12.79 -30.12
CA GLY A 706 -17.88 12.46 -31.48
C GLY A 706 -16.41 12.02 -31.56
N LYS A 707 -16.06 11.38 -32.68
CA LYS A 707 -14.76 10.71 -32.89
C LYS A 707 -13.54 11.64 -32.76
N ASP A 708 -13.70 12.92 -33.07
CA ASP A 708 -12.60 13.88 -33.07
C ASP A 708 -12.23 14.38 -31.66
N ILE A 709 -13.02 14.06 -30.63
CA ILE A 709 -12.78 14.59 -29.28
C ILE A 709 -11.42 14.18 -28.72
N ARG A 710 -10.97 12.95 -28.96
CA ARG A 710 -9.67 12.44 -28.50
C ARG A 710 -8.54 13.27 -29.09
N VAL A 711 -8.58 13.50 -30.39
CA VAL A 711 -7.60 14.36 -31.09
C VAL A 711 -7.62 15.78 -30.54
N ASN A 712 -8.81 16.34 -30.31
CA ASN A 712 -8.97 17.68 -29.76
C ASN A 712 -8.42 17.79 -28.33
N MET A 713 -8.61 16.79 -27.48
CA MET A 713 -8.03 16.74 -26.13
C MET A 713 -6.50 16.85 -26.18
N PHE A 714 -5.84 16.08 -27.05
CA PHE A 714 -4.38 16.14 -27.22
C PHE A 714 -3.92 17.51 -27.78
N LYS A 715 -4.61 18.04 -28.81
CA LYS A 715 -4.27 19.35 -29.39
C LYS A 715 -4.39 20.47 -28.37
N THR A 716 -5.52 20.54 -27.66
CA THR A 716 -5.74 21.55 -26.63
C THR A 716 -4.78 21.38 -25.46
N ALA A 717 -4.47 20.14 -25.07
CA ALA A 717 -3.51 19.89 -23.99
C ALA A 717 -2.12 20.45 -24.33
N HIS A 718 -1.63 20.17 -25.54
CA HIS A 718 -0.33 20.68 -26.00
C HIS A 718 -0.31 22.20 -26.15
N GLN A 719 -1.42 22.82 -26.56
CA GLN A 719 -1.53 24.28 -26.64
C GLN A 719 -1.44 24.94 -25.25
N LEU A 720 -2.08 24.35 -24.24
CA LEU A 720 -2.11 24.88 -22.88
C LEU A 720 -0.77 24.67 -22.16
N ASP A 721 -0.18 23.48 -22.30
CA ASP A 721 1.14 23.14 -21.78
C ASP A 721 2.04 22.46 -22.84
N PRO A 722 2.76 23.25 -23.66
CA PRO A 722 3.64 22.71 -24.70
C PRO A 722 4.94 22.10 -24.14
N SER A 723 5.20 22.23 -22.83
CA SER A 723 6.41 21.71 -22.21
C SER A 723 6.32 20.25 -21.78
N ALA A 724 5.09 19.72 -21.67
CA ALA A 724 4.84 18.34 -21.29
C ALA A 724 4.78 17.40 -22.50
N THR A 725 5.35 16.21 -22.36
CA THR A 725 5.14 15.12 -23.32
C THR A 725 3.78 14.47 -23.08
N LEU A 726 2.96 14.37 -24.13
CA LEU A 726 1.61 13.80 -24.03
C LEU A 726 1.63 12.31 -24.35
N PHE A 727 1.12 11.50 -23.43
CA PHE A 727 1.08 10.06 -23.52
C PHE A 727 -0.33 9.56 -23.84
N VAL A 728 -0.39 8.55 -24.70
CA VAL A 728 -1.44 7.53 -24.62
C VAL A 728 -1.06 6.55 -23.50
N ASN A 729 -2.03 5.98 -22.78
CA ASN A 729 -1.75 5.04 -21.68
C ASN A 729 -2.84 3.95 -21.61
N ASP A 730 -2.43 2.68 -21.63
CA ASP A 730 -3.36 1.54 -21.68
C ASP A 730 -2.76 0.25 -21.07
N TYR A 731 -3.59 -0.75 -20.75
CA TYR A 731 -3.19 -2.00 -20.07
C TYR A 731 -3.36 -3.27 -20.92
N HIS A 732 -2.73 -4.38 -20.50
CA HIS A 732 -2.67 -5.67 -21.21
C HIS A 732 -2.07 -5.63 -22.63
N ILE A 733 -1.27 -4.60 -22.93
CA ILE A 733 -0.61 -4.47 -24.24
C ILE A 733 0.52 -5.49 -24.38
N GLU A 734 1.15 -5.84 -23.27
CA GLU A 734 2.45 -6.52 -23.20
C GLU A 734 2.41 -7.98 -22.72
N ASP A 735 1.21 -8.52 -22.45
CA ASP A 735 1.05 -9.85 -21.83
C ASP A 735 0.23 -10.86 -22.66
N GLY A 736 -0.46 -10.41 -23.71
CA GLY A 736 -1.28 -11.26 -24.59
C GLY A 736 -2.57 -11.77 -23.95
N CYS A 737 -3.01 -11.14 -22.86
CA CYS A 737 -4.13 -11.61 -22.04
C CYS A 737 -5.45 -10.88 -22.29
N ASP A 738 -5.53 -9.92 -23.22
CA ASP A 738 -6.76 -9.18 -23.53
C ASP A 738 -6.98 -9.10 -25.05
N PRO A 739 -8.17 -9.43 -25.60
CA PRO A 739 -8.38 -9.37 -27.03
C PRO A 739 -8.70 -7.93 -27.50
N LYS A 740 -9.09 -7.03 -26.58
CA LYS A 740 -9.31 -5.60 -26.88
C LYS A 740 -8.00 -4.83 -26.93
N SER A 741 -7.00 -5.31 -26.20
CA SER A 741 -5.73 -4.63 -26.02
C SER A 741 -4.58 -5.49 -26.50
N CYS A 742 -3.95 -5.09 -27.58
CA CYS A 742 -2.75 -5.73 -28.11
C CYS A 742 -1.86 -4.69 -28.81
N PRO A 743 -0.58 -5.02 -29.07
CA PRO A 743 0.33 -4.09 -29.73
C PRO A 743 -0.22 -3.58 -31.07
N GLU A 744 -0.84 -4.43 -31.87
CA GLU A 744 -1.39 -4.06 -33.18
C GLU A 744 -2.51 -3.01 -33.06
N LYS A 745 -3.51 -3.26 -32.22
CA LYS A 745 -4.63 -2.33 -31.99
C LYS A 745 -4.15 -1.01 -31.40
N TYR A 746 -3.13 -1.06 -30.54
CA TYR A 746 -2.60 0.16 -29.95
C TYR A 746 -1.80 0.99 -30.95
N ILE A 747 -1.00 0.34 -31.81
CA ILE A 747 -0.32 0.98 -32.93
C ILE A 747 -1.34 1.64 -33.87
N GLU A 748 -2.38 0.92 -34.28
CA GLU A 748 -3.46 1.48 -35.12
C GLU A 748 -4.11 2.69 -34.47
N HIS A 749 -4.38 2.62 -33.16
CA HIS A 749 -4.97 3.73 -32.42
C HIS A 749 -4.06 4.96 -32.35
N ILE A 750 -2.76 4.76 -32.08
CA ILE A 750 -1.77 5.84 -32.02
C ILE A 750 -1.60 6.51 -33.40
N LEU A 751 -1.51 5.71 -34.46
CA LEU A 751 -1.40 6.22 -35.82
C LEU A 751 -2.63 7.05 -36.21
N ASP A 752 -3.85 6.57 -35.92
CA ASP A 752 -5.09 7.34 -36.18
C ASP A 752 -5.08 8.72 -35.47
N LEU A 753 -4.60 8.78 -34.22
CA LEU A 753 -4.44 10.04 -33.50
C LEU A 753 -3.42 10.96 -34.17
N GLN A 754 -2.24 10.43 -34.51
CA GLN A 754 -1.16 11.20 -35.14
C GLN A 754 -1.54 11.71 -36.54
N GLU A 755 -2.18 10.88 -37.37
CA GLU A 755 -2.66 11.25 -38.70
C GLU A 755 -3.67 12.40 -38.67
N LYS A 756 -4.49 12.47 -37.61
CA LYS A 756 -5.42 13.58 -37.38
C LYS A 756 -4.79 14.79 -36.68
N GLY A 757 -3.48 14.75 -36.43
CA GLY A 757 -2.68 15.84 -35.90
C GLY A 757 -2.68 15.96 -34.37
N ALA A 758 -2.99 14.88 -33.64
CA ALA A 758 -2.79 14.84 -32.19
C ALA A 758 -1.28 14.78 -31.88
N PRO A 759 -0.73 15.66 -31.04
CA PRO A 759 0.67 15.65 -30.64
C PRO A 759 0.97 14.53 -29.62
N VAL A 760 0.83 13.27 -30.02
CA VAL A 760 1.22 12.11 -29.22
C VAL A 760 2.74 12.05 -29.16
N GLY A 761 3.30 12.19 -27.95
CA GLY A 761 4.73 12.26 -27.71
C GLY A 761 5.32 11.03 -27.00
N GLY A 762 4.50 10.11 -26.50
CA GLY A 762 4.95 8.90 -25.82
C GLY A 762 3.89 7.81 -25.72
N ILE A 763 4.34 6.59 -25.44
CA ILE A 763 3.50 5.39 -25.32
C ILE A 763 3.59 4.87 -23.89
N GLY A 764 2.47 4.84 -23.18
CA GLY A 764 2.33 4.28 -21.84
C GLY A 764 1.79 2.87 -21.90
N ILE A 765 2.52 1.92 -21.33
CA ILE A 765 2.04 0.57 -21.04
C ILE A 765 1.90 0.46 -19.52
N GLN A 766 0.69 0.19 -19.03
CA GLN A 766 0.46 0.17 -17.58
C GLN A 766 1.39 -0.83 -16.90
N GLY A 767 1.51 -2.07 -17.37
CA GLY A 767 2.45 -3.02 -16.76
C GLY A 767 1.84 -3.84 -15.62
N HIS A 768 0.51 -3.95 -15.54
CA HIS A 768 -0.17 -4.80 -14.56
C HIS A 768 -0.09 -6.28 -14.98
N ILE A 769 1.01 -6.97 -14.62
CA ILE A 769 1.29 -8.33 -15.12
C ILE A 769 1.29 -9.33 -13.96
N ASP A 770 0.50 -10.41 -14.04
CA ASP A 770 0.50 -11.46 -13.02
C ASP A 770 1.72 -12.40 -13.15
N SER A 771 1.99 -12.91 -14.35
CA SER A 771 2.98 -13.96 -14.58
C SER A 771 3.95 -13.62 -15.72
N PRO A 772 4.80 -12.60 -15.56
CA PRO A 772 5.57 -12.06 -16.68
C PRO A 772 6.48 -13.11 -17.35
N VAL A 773 6.42 -13.12 -18.68
CA VAL A 773 7.32 -13.85 -19.56
C VAL A 773 8.05 -12.85 -20.45
N GLY A 774 9.36 -12.74 -20.23
CA GLY A 774 10.20 -11.74 -20.88
C GLY A 774 10.05 -11.65 -22.41
N PRO A 775 10.11 -12.77 -23.15
CA PRO A 775 9.86 -12.79 -24.59
C PRO A 775 8.51 -12.26 -25.08
N ILE A 776 7.43 -12.40 -24.30
CA ILE A 776 6.11 -11.86 -24.67
C ILE A 776 6.15 -10.33 -24.54
N VAL A 777 6.65 -9.84 -23.40
CA VAL A 777 6.84 -8.41 -23.15
C VAL A 777 7.76 -7.79 -24.21
N CYS A 778 8.90 -8.41 -24.50
CA CYS A 778 9.84 -7.97 -25.54
C CYS A 778 9.18 -7.91 -26.91
N SER A 779 8.34 -8.90 -27.28
CA SER A 779 7.64 -8.88 -28.56
C SER A 779 6.67 -7.70 -28.67
N ALA A 780 6.00 -7.31 -27.58
CA ALA A 780 5.15 -6.12 -27.57
C ALA A 780 5.98 -4.83 -27.70
N LEU A 781 7.08 -4.73 -26.95
CA LEU A 781 8.01 -3.59 -27.00
C LEU A 781 8.64 -3.42 -28.39
N ASP A 782 9.05 -4.50 -29.05
CA ASP A 782 9.63 -4.49 -30.39
C ASP A 782 8.63 -3.93 -31.41
N ARG A 783 7.34 -4.33 -31.31
CA ARG A 783 6.27 -3.85 -32.20
C ARG A 783 5.97 -2.38 -31.97
N LEU A 784 5.79 -1.96 -30.71
CA LEU A 784 5.53 -0.56 -30.36
C LEU A 784 6.70 0.34 -30.71
N GLY A 785 7.93 -0.15 -30.56
CA GLY A 785 9.16 0.59 -30.85
C GLY A 785 9.29 1.03 -32.31
N ILE A 786 8.57 0.40 -33.24
CA ILE A 786 8.51 0.79 -34.66
C ILE A 786 7.98 2.21 -34.83
N LEU A 787 7.12 2.68 -33.92
CA LEU A 787 6.57 4.05 -33.96
C LEU A 787 7.62 5.14 -33.66
N GLY A 788 8.79 4.77 -33.10
CA GLY A 788 9.84 5.71 -32.76
C GLY A 788 9.51 6.66 -31.60
N LEU A 789 8.39 6.45 -30.91
CA LEU A 789 8.02 7.16 -29.69
C LEU A 789 8.66 6.50 -28.45
N PRO A 790 9.01 7.27 -27.41
CA PRO A 790 9.47 6.71 -26.15
C PRO A 790 8.37 5.89 -25.46
N ILE A 791 8.71 4.67 -25.07
CA ILE A 791 7.82 3.76 -24.33
C ILE A 791 8.12 3.89 -22.82
N TRP A 792 7.07 3.91 -22.01
CA TRP A 792 7.16 3.91 -20.56
C TRP A 792 6.29 2.81 -19.98
N PHE A 793 6.86 2.02 -19.06
CA PHE A 793 6.03 1.31 -18.08
C PHE A 793 5.52 2.35 -17.09
N THR A 794 4.21 2.59 -17.07
CA THR A 794 3.60 3.72 -16.35
C THR A 794 3.02 3.34 -14.99
N GLU A 795 2.68 2.06 -14.79
CA GLU A 795 1.94 1.52 -13.64
C GLU A 795 2.40 0.08 -13.30
N LEU A 796 3.70 -0.22 -13.43
CA LEU A 796 4.22 -1.58 -13.30
C LEU A 796 4.00 -2.14 -11.89
N ASP A 797 3.31 -3.27 -11.83
CA ASP A 797 3.28 -4.11 -10.65
C ASP A 797 3.12 -5.60 -11.04
N VAL A 798 3.59 -6.45 -10.14
CA VAL A 798 3.52 -7.92 -10.29
C VAL A 798 2.93 -8.51 -9.02
N SER A 799 2.24 -9.64 -9.11
CA SER A 799 1.55 -10.24 -7.98
C SER A 799 1.91 -11.71 -7.83
N SER A 800 2.18 -12.12 -6.58
CA SER A 800 2.39 -13.52 -6.19
C SER A 800 2.28 -13.63 -4.68
N ILE A 801 1.64 -14.70 -4.17
CA ILE A 801 1.54 -14.93 -2.72
C ILE A 801 2.90 -15.14 -2.07
N ASN A 802 3.92 -15.50 -2.85
CA ASN A 802 5.30 -15.67 -2.40
C ASN A 802 6.16 -14.48 -2.83
N GLU A 803 6.77 -13.82 -1.85
CA GLU A 803 7.61 -12.63 -2.04
C GLU A 803 8.87 -12.86 -2.90
N HIS A 804 9.46 -14.07 -2.89
CA HIS A 804 10.62 -14.36 -3.74
C HIS A 804 10.22 -14.45 -5.21
N ILE A 805 9.08 -15.09 -5.48
CA ILE A 805 8.55 -15.22 -6.83
C ILE A 805 8.14 -13.85 -7.37
N ARG A 806 7.48 -13.04 -6.53
CA ARG A 806 7.18 -11.63 -6.84
C ARG A 806 8.43 -10.81 -7.16
N GLY A 807 9.51 -11.00 -6.39
CA GLY A 807 10.80 -10.37 -6.68
C GLY A 807 11.37 -10.82 -8.02
N ASP A 808 11.37 -12.12 -8.29
CA ASP A 808 11.89 -12.69 -9.54
C ASP A 808 11.06 -12.25 -10.76
N ASP A 809 9.75 -12.04 -10.60
CA ASP A 809 8.84 -11.46 -11.61
C ASP A 809 9.19 -10.01 -11.93
N LEU A 810 9.33 -9.18 -10.89
CA LEU A 810 9.67 -7.78 -11.03
C LEU A 810 11.05 -7.63 -11.69
N GLU A 811 12.02 -8.45 -11.31
CA GLU A 811 13.36 -8.43 -11.92
C GLU A 811 13.31 -8.68 -13.43
N VAL A 812 12.51 -9.65 -13.90
CA VAL A 812 12.37 -9.93 -15.33
C VAL A 812 11.83 -8.70 -16.06
N VAL A 813 10.71 -8.12 -15.61
CA VAL A 813 10.11 -6.96 -16.31
C VAL A 813 11.01 -5.73 -16.27
N MET A 814 11.68 -5.47 -15.12
CA MET A 814 12.64 -4.38 -14.99
C MET A 814 13.81 -4.52 -15.98
N TRP A 815 14.35 -5.73 -16.17
CA TRP A 815 15.42 -5.97 -17.14
C TRP A 815 14.92 -5.94 -18.60
N GLU A 816 13.70 -6.37 -18.89
CA GLU A 816 13.12 -6.24 -20.25
C GLU A 816 13.00 -4.75 -20.61
N ALA A 817 12.42 -3.96 -19.71
CA ALA A 817 12.27 -2.52 -19.87
C ALA A 817 13.64 -1.82 -20.01
N PHE A 818 14.57 -2.05 -19.07
CA PHE A 818 15.88 -1.42 -19.10
C PHE A 818 16.74 -1.86 -20.30
N GLY A 819 16.58 -3.12 -20.73
CA GLY A 819 17.30 -3.70 -21.87
C GLY A 819 16.76 -3.29 -23.24
N HIS A 820 15.54 -2.79 -23.34
CA HIS A 820 14.93 -2.43 -24.61
C HIS A 820 15.22 -0.97 -25.01
N PRO A 821 15.70 -0.67 -26.23
CA PRO A 821 16.17 0.67 -26.61
C PRO A 821 15.05 1.73 -26.69
N ALA A 822 13.81 1.34 -27.00
CA ALA A 822 12.69 2.28 -27.09
C ALA A 822 12.08 2.64 -25.72
N VAL A 823 12.43 1.92 -24.65
CA VAL A 823 11.89 2.21 -23.32
C VAL A 823 12.73 3.30 -22.66
N GLU A 824 12.09 4.34 -22.15
CA GLU A 824 12.79 5.48 -21.54
C GLU A 824 12.43 5.68 -20.06
N GLY A 825 11.57 4.84 -19.47
CA GLY A 825 11.30 4.88 -18.03
C GLY A 825 10.40 3.77 -17.51
N ILE A 826 10.46 3.56 -16.20
CA ILE A 826 9.67 2.59 -15.45
C ILE A 826 9.07 3.27 -14.24
N MET A 827 7.79 2.99 -13.98
CA MET A 827 7.05 3.57 -12.88
C MET A 827 6.28 2.46 -12.19
N LEU A 828 6.60 2.19 -10.94
CA LEU A 828 5.89 1.17 -10.18
C LEU A 828 4.53 1.69 -9.72
N TRP A 829 3.49 0.85 -9.69
CA TRP A 829 2.17 1.27 -9.19
C TRP A 829 2.03 1.12 -7.67
N GLY A 830 2.98 1.73 -6.98
CA GLY A 830 3.11 1.66 -5.53
C GLY A 830 4.15 0.64 -5.10
N PHE A 831 4.43 0.59 -3.80
CA PHE A 831 5.40 -0.33 -3.24
C PHE A 831 5.13 -0.74 -1.78
N TRP A 832 4.11 -0.17 -1.12
CA TRP A 832 3.87 -0.34 0.32
C TRP A 832 2.57 -1.09 0.56
N GLU A 833 2.59 -2.12 1.41
CA GLU A 833 1.40 -2.92 1.73
C GLU A 833 0.28 -2.03 2.31
N LEU A 834 -0.97 -2.31 1.93
CA LEU A 834 -2.16 -1.48 2.20
C LEU A 834 -2.25 -0.16 1.43
N PHE A 835 -1.21 0.24 0.67
CA PHE A 835 -1.27 1.36 -0.28
C PHE A 835 -1.21 0.90 -1.74
N MET A 836 -1.23 -0.40 -1.99
CA MET A 836 -1.33 -1.00 -3.33
C MET A 836 -2.80 -1.14 -3.75
N SER A 837 -3.07 -0.99 -5.04
CA SER A 837 -4.37 -1.36 -5.63
C SER A 837 -4.52 -2.87 -5.84
N ARG A 838 -3.40 -3.60 -5.98
CA ARG A 838 -3.34 -5.05 -6.16
C ARG A 838 -2.79 -5.74 -4.91
N ASP A 839 -3.48 -6.81 -4.51
CA ASP A 839 -3.00 -7.68 -3.45
C ASP A 839 -1.70 -8.36 -3.84
N ASN A 840 -0.89 -8.66 -2.83
CA ASN A 840 0.39 -9.33 -3.01
C ASN A 840 1.30 -8.65 -4.04
N SER A 841 1.28 -7.32 -4.15
CA SER A 841 2.17 -6.56 -5.06
C SER A 841 3.17 -5.63 -4.36
N HIS A 842 3.16 -5.57 -3.03
CA HIS A 842 4.00 -4.67 -2.25
C HIS A 842 5.47 -5.14 -2.13
N LEU A 843 6.37 -4.19 -1.96
CA LEU A 843 7.83 -4.38 -1.76
C LEU A 843 8.26 -4.12 -0.32
N VAL A 844 7.45 -3.36 0.39
CA VAL A 844 7.59 -3.02 1.81
C VAL A 844 6.29 -3.44 2.49
N ASN A 845 6.41 -4.18 3.58
CA ASN A 845 5.27 -4.61 4.39
C ASN A 845 4.68 -3.39 5.11
N ALA A 846 3.47 -3.54 5.63
CA ALA A 846 2.65 -2.42 6.08
C ALA A 846 3.30 -1.60 7.21
N GLU A 847 4.13 -2.25 8.04
CA GLU A 847 4.89 -1.65 9.14
C GLU A 847 6.35 -1.27 8.77
N GLY A 848 6.71 -1.26 7.49
CA GLY A 848 7.98 -0.71 7.00
C GLY A 848 9.10 -1.71 6.72
N ASP A 849 8.90 -3.00 6.99
CA ASP A 849 9.89 -4.03 6.69
C ASP A 849 10.01 -4.26 5.17
N VAL A 850 11.22 -4.08 4.62
CA VAL A 850 11.50 -4.38 3.20
C VAL A 850 11.52 -5.89 3.00
N ASN A 851 10.59 -6.39 2.20
CA ASN A 851 10.40 -7.82 1.96
C ASN A 851 11.33 -8.33 0.84
N GLU A 852 11.28 -9.61 0.50
CA GLU A 852 12.20 -10.22 -0.48
C GLU A 852 12.05 -9.63 -1.89
N ALA A 853 10.86 -9.19 -2.28
CA ALA A 853 10.64 -8.49 -3.55
C ALA A 853 11.28 -7.09 -3.53
N GLY A 854 11.15 -6.36 -2.40
CA GLY A 854 11.83 -5.07 -2.21
C GLY A 854 13.35 -5.20 -2.22
N LYS A 855 13.90 -6.21 -1.54
CA LYS A 855 15.34 -6.52 -1.58
C LYS A 855 15.80 -6.81 -3.00
N ARG A 856 14.99 -7.51 -3.81
CA ARG A 856 15.28 -7.76 -5.21
C ARG A 856 15.30 -6.48 -6.05
N LEU A 857 14.33 -5.58 -5.89
CA LEU A 857 14.35 -4.26 -6.55
C LEU A 857 15.64 -3.50 -6.23
N LEU A 858 16.02 -3.45 -4.95
CA LEU A 858 17.25 -2.77 -4.51
C LEU A 858 18.51 -3.41 -5.12
N ALA A 859 18.53 -4.73 -5.26
CA ALA A 859 19.63 -5.44 -5.94
C ALA A 859 19.70 -5.10 -7.43
N VAL A 860 18.58 -5.09 -8.15
CA VAL A 860 18.53 -4.70 -9.58
C VAL A 860 19.02 -3.26 -9.76
N LYS A 861 18.55 -2.33 -8.93
CA LYS A 861 19.02 -0.94 -8.97
C LYS A 861 20.50 -0.80 -8.69
N LYS A 862 21.06 -1.66 -7.83
CA LYS A 862 22.50 -1.71 -7.58
C LYS A 862 23.27 -2.27 -8.78
N ASP A 863 22.73 -3.27 -9.46
CA ASP A 863 23.31 -3.79 -10.72
C ASP A 863 23.33 -2.73 -11.83
N TRP A 864 22.42 -1.75 -11.77
CA TRP A 864 22.38 -0.61 -12.68
C TRP A 864 23.33 0.53 -12.26
N LEU A 865 24.29 0.28 -11.36
CA LEU A 865 25.35 1.24 -11.05
C LEU A 865 26.69 0.76 -11.58
N SER A 866 27.44 1.68 -12.16
CA SER A 866 28.79 1.43 -12.65
C SER A 866 29.85 1.74 -11.61
N HIS A 867 30.86 0.87 -11.57
CA HIS A 867 32.07 1.05 -10.78
C HIS A 867 33.27 0.67 -11.64
N ALA A 868 34.38 1.41 -11.52
CA ALA A 868 35.62 1.09 -12.21
C ALA A 868 36.80 1.45 -11.32
N ASN A 869 37.85 0.64 -11.33
CA ASN A 869 39.08 0.91 -10.60
C ASN A 869 40.27 0.61 -11.51
N GLY A 870 41.33 1.40 -11.39
CA GLY A 870 42.55 1.16 -12.14
C GLY A 870 43.60 2.22 -11.84
N HIS A 871 44.46 2.48 -12.82
CA HIS A 871 45.53 3.46 -12.70
C HIS A 871 45.46 4.45 -13.84
N ILE A 872 45.92 5.67 -13.59
CA ILE A 872 46.16 6.65 -14.66
C ILE A 872 47.25 6.11 -15.58
N ASP A 873 46.97 6.06 -16.88
CA ASP A 873 47.90 5.59 -17.90
C ASP A 873 49.02 6.61 -18.19
N GLN A 874 49.96 6.24 -19.07
CA GLN A 874 51.08 7.08 -19.47
C GLN A 874 50.67 8.40 -20.16
N ASN A 875 49.42 8.50 -20.65
CA ASN A 875 48.87 9.68 -21.30
C ASN A 875 48.07 10.55 -20.32
N GLY A 876 48.06 10.23 -19.02
CA GLY A 876 47.27 10.96 -18.03
C GLY A 876 45.78 10.65 -18.10
N ALA A 877 45.38 9.48 -18.61
CA ALA A 877 44.00 9.11 -18.82
C ALA A 877 43.58 7.82 -18.09
N PHE A 878 42.28 7.69 -17.84
CA PHE A 878 41.65 6.46 -17.37
C PHE A 878 40.38 6.19 -18.17
N ALA A 879 40.33 5.06 -18.87
CA ALA A 879 39.18 4.66 -19.68
C ALA A 879 38.34 3.60 -18.96
N PHE A 880 37.02 3.75 -19.03
CA PHE A 880 36.06 2.77 -18.54
C PHE A 880 34.75 2.87 -19.34
N ARG A 881 33.85 1.89 -19.17
CA ARG A 881 32.49 1.96 -19.71
C ARG A 881 31.52 2.16 -18.55
N GLY A 882 30.51 3.01 -18.70
CA GLY A 882 29.61 3.37 -17.59
C GLY A 882 28.18 3.63 -18.02
N TYR A 883 27.21 3.34 -17.15
CA TYR A 883 25.81 3.75 -17.33
C TYR A 883 25.69 5.28 -17.27
N HIS A 884 24.67 5.84 -17.91
CA HIS A 884 24.43 7.28 -17.86
C HIS A 884 24.04 7.75 -16.44
N GLY A 885 24.49 8.94 -16.06
CA GLY A 885 24.19 9.56 -14.77
C GLY A 885 25.40 10.18 -14.06
N ASN A 886 25.27 10.37 -12.74
CA ASN A 886 26.24 11.09 -11.92
C ASN A 886 27.29 10.15 -11.34
N TYR A 887 28.54 10.61 -11.32
CA TYR A 887 29.69 9.88 -10.84
C TYR A 887 30.53 10.70 -9.86
N ALA A 888 31.27 9.97 -9.02
CA ALA A 888 32.41 10.49 -8.28
C ALA A 888 33.67 9.69 -8.64
N VAL A 889 34.80 10.38 -8.75
CA VAL A 889 36.14 9.81 -8.93
C VAL A 889 37.02 10.19 -7.76
N GLU A 890 37.58 9.18 -7.08
CA GLU A 890 38.65 9.32 -6.10
C GLU A 890 39.99 9.03 -6.81
N VAL A 891 40.90 9.99 -6.81
CA VAL A 891 42.27 9.84 -7.29
C VAL A 891 43.19 9.77 -6.08
N ILE A 892 43.98 8.70 -5.99
CA ILE A 892 44.95 8.47 -4.92
C ILE A 892 46.35 8.52 -5.53
N THR A 893 47.11 9.57 -5.21
CA THR A 893 48.48 9.74 -5.72
C THR A 893 49.44 8.74 -5.06
N SER A 894 50.63 8.61 -5.65
CA SER A 894 51.74 7.82 -5.08
C SER A 894 52.18 8.30 -3.68
N SER A 895 51.91 9.56 -3.33
CA SER A 895 52.11 10.12 -1.97
C SER A 895 50.94 9.86 -1.01
N SER A 896 49.96 9.02 -1.38
CA SER A 896 48.73 8.74 -0.63
C SER A 896 47.80 9.93 -0.41
N GLN A 897 47.94 11.02 -1.18
CA GLN A 897 46.97 12.11 -1.18
C GLN A 897 45.73 11.70 -1.96
N LYS A 898 44.56 12.10 -1.47
CA LYS A 898 43.26 11.75 -2.06
C LYS A 898 42.55 12.99 -2.57
N VAL A 899 42.07 12.93 -3.80
CA VAL A 899 41.21 13.98 -4.40
C VAL A 899 39.92 13.36 -4.88
N LEU A 900 38.79 13.96 -4.48
CA LEU A 900 37.45 13.56 -4.89
C LEU A 900 36.88 14.62 -5.85
N LYS A 901 36.40 14.18 -7.02
CA LYS A 901 35.71 15.04 -8.00
C LYS A 901 34.43 14.37 -8.47
N THR A 902 33.46 15.15 -8.92
CA THR A 902 32.21 14.65 -9.53
C THR A 902 32.17 14.97 -11.01
N PHE A 903 31.47 14.14 -11.77
CA PHE A 903 31.23 14.34 -13.20
C PHE A 903 29.94 13.63 -13.63
N VAL A 904 29.46 13.93 -14.83
CA VAL A 904 28.25 13.33 -15.41
C VAL A 904 28.63 12.57 -16.68
N VAL A 905 28.05 11.39 -16.87
CA VAL A 905 28.11 10.63 -18.12
C VAL A 905 26.75 10.77 -18.79
N GLU A 906 26.72 11.46 -19.91
CA GLU A 906 25.50 11.76 -20.66
C GLU A 906 25.14 10.64 -21.64
N LYS A 907 23.91 10.64 -22.16
CA LYS A 907 23.52 9.72 -23.24
C LYS A 907 24.15 10.19 -24.56
N GLY A 908 24.82 9.29 -25.30
CA GLY A 908 25.41 9.60 -26.59
C GLY A 908 26.16 8.43 -27.24
N ASP A 909 26.33 8.51 -28.56
CA ASP A 909 26.89 7.44 -29.41
C ASP A 909 28.42 7.43 -29.48
N SER A 910 29.07 8.50 -29.05
CA SER A 910 30.53 8.65 -29.07
C SER A 910 31.14 8.49 -27.68
N ALA A 911 32.43 8.10 -27.64
CA ALA A 911 33.18 8.05 -26.41
C ALA A 911 33.27 9.43 -25.75
N GLN A 912 32.92 9.53 -24.48
CA GLN A 912 32.89 10.78 -23.74
C GLN A 912 34.25 11.07 -23.13
N VAL A 913 34.84 12.20 -23.49
CA VAL A 913 36.10 12.67 -22.92
C VAL A 913 35.81 13.73 -21.87
N ILE A 914 36.14 13.44 -20.62
CA ILE A 914 35.84 14.30 -19.46
C ILE A 914 37.15 14.73 -18.81
N THR A 915 37.38 16.03 -18.73
CA THR A 915 38.56 16.59 -18.06
C THR A 915 38.30 16.70 -16.55
N VAL A 916 39.18 16.11 -15.75
CA VAL A 916 39.15 16.17 -14.29
C VAL A 916 40.34 17.01 -13.83
N ASP A 917 40.05 18.23 -13.38
CA ASP A 917 41.06 19.14 -12.88
C ASP A 917 41.43 18.84 -11.42
N LEU A 918 42.72 18.59 -11.21
CA LEU A 918 43.34 18.23 -9.94
C LEU A 918 44.14 19.39 -9.33
N GLN A 919 43.97 20.63 -9.80
CA GLN A 919 44.58 21.82 -9.20
C GLN A 919 44.46 21.82 -7.66
N GLY A 920 45.61 21.98 -6.98
CA GLY A 920 45.74 21.89 -5.52
C GLY A 920 46.51 20.65 -5.02
N LEU A 921 46.97 19.78 -5.93
CA LEU A 921 47.86 18.62 -5.69
C LEU A 921 49.35 18.89 -5.97
#